data_AF-A0A1I5HAZ4-F1
#
_entry.id   AF-A0A1I5HAZ4-F1
#
_cell.length_a   1.000
_cell.length_b   1.000
_cell.length_c   1.000
_cell.angle_alpha   90.00
_cell.angle_beta   90.00
_cell.angle_gamma   90.00
#
_symmetry.space_group_name_H-M   'P 1'
#
loop_
_entity.id
_entity.type
_entity.pdbx_description
1 polymer ?
#
loop_
_entity_poly.entity_id
_entity_poly.type
_entity_poly.pdbx_seq_one_letter_code
_entity_poly.pdbx_strand_id
1 'polypeptide(L)'
;MPKKTEQKRFQPGNQSLSRAADLTPSSYDEGSRSVEAILSTGSRVRRWYDFEELEISDAAIDLSRAAGGQVKLLDHHNQFERNAILGTVSDVRVENGQLVGLLTFADSDAGREAEGQVQRGELSSVSIGYKVDSWERTGVEDDREIWTARKWELLEVSLVSVPADPSANIRSLPQGEPIETPENEDGDMPKQTDNQRAGQSANQDPVNGGDPATDVATRGAQNEPAAPVQSERSAATIDYICGQAEASGLGMDWVRSMGGRSEQEVRDAALNALQARTSAPTNGTHNESTLDNPANMRGALIDALASRAAGSQPSDQARQFTSYSIVDVAATSMGERATFGRNDVDIIQRALTTGDFPLILEGVNHQLMRREYDRAAPTYREIMRRSDLQDFKASSSYSLGDFPTLKQVTEKGEIDFGGISEGKETSQLKTFGRRVSITRQMLINDNLGAFADIGRRAAQAVLLFENGLAYKILLSNGGNGPKLSDGKALFDDAHKNLLAAAALGVDGVSAARKAMRQQESLDKQRLSIPAKKLLVGPDLETKAEMFLAQVTPTKQADFNPFSGKLELVVESEIIDKSWRLFANPEMYDVMTYGYLRQNPGPIFMRNQSSPVDGVELVVVLDFHVSASDFRGAVKNPGQ
;
A
#
# COMPACT_ATOMS: atom_id res chain seq x y z
N MET A 1 56.87 22.15 -32.14
CA MET A 1 55.56 22.64 -32.63
C MET A 1 54.76 21.43 -33.15
N PRO A 2 53.42 21.50 -33.19
CA PRO A 2 52.58 20.38 -32.76
C PRO A 2 52.47 19.21 -33.75
N LYS A 3 52.29 18.00 -33.20
CA LYS A 3 51.83 16.82 -33.97
C LYS A 3 50.35 16.97 -34.29
N LYS A 4 49.94 16.56 -35.50
CA LYS A 4 48.52 16.37 -35.84
C LYS A 4 47.96 15.16 -35.11
N THR A 5 46.74 15.26 -34.61
CA THR A 5 45.94 14.11 -34.18
C THR A 5 45.05 13.68 -35.35
N GLU A 6 45.28 12.49 -35.90
CA GLU A 6 44.37 11.91 -36.89
C GLU A 6 43.18 11.25 -36.18
N GLN A 7 41.96 11.74 -36.42
CA GLN A 7 40.74 11.01 -36.06
C GLN A 7 40.53 9.85 -37.05
N LYS A 8 40.92 8.63 -36.67
CA LYS A 8 40.50 7.43 -37.40
C LYS A 8 39.03 7.15 -37.14
N ARG A 9 38.23 7.38 -38.18
CA ARG A 9 36.77 7.15 -38.20
C ARG A 9 36.48 5.65 -38.19
N PHE A 10 36.08 5.11 -37.03
CA PHE A 10 35.61 3.73 -36.93
C PHE A 10 34.21 3.60 -37.55
N GLN A 11 34.01 2.62 -38.42
CA GLN A 11 32.69 2.17 -38.86
C GLN A 11 32.40 0.83 -38.18
N PRO A 12 31.30 0.67 -37.42
CA PRO A 12 30.87 -0.65 -36.98
C PRO A 12 30.40 -1.46 -38.20
N GLY A 13 31.10 -2.56 -38.48
CA GLY A 13 30.70 -3.50 -39.53
C GLY A 13 29.47 -4.28 -39.11
N ASN A 14 28.42 -4.28 -39.94
CA ASN A 14 27.16 -4.94 -39.61
C ASN A 14 27.28 -6.47 -39.80
N GLN A 15 27.67 -7.19 -38.74
CA GLN A 15 27.60 -8.66 -38.66
C GLN A 15 26.52 -9.08 -37.68
N SER A 16 25.41 -9.61 -38.20
CA SER A 16 24.33 -10.18 -37.39
C SER A 16 24.73 -11.55 -36.83
N LEU A 17 25.39 -11.56 -35.66
CA LEU A 17 25.61 -12.78 -34.88
C LEU A 17 24.30 -13.22 -34.21
N SER A 18 23.51 -14.01 -34.93
CA SER A 18 22.32 -14.67 -34.38
C SER A 18 22.74 -15.80 -33.42
N ARG A 19 23.06 -15.45 -32.17
CA ARG A 19 22.99 -16.41 -31.08
C ARG A 19 21.51 -16.70 -30.81
N ALA A 20 21.09 -17.94 -31.00
CA ALA A 20 19.99 -18.45 -30.19
C ALA A 20 20.46 -18.40 -28.73
N ALA A 21 19.64 -17.85 -27.84
CA ALA A 21 19.88 -17.97 -26.42
C ALA A 21 19.35 -19.33 -25.98
N ASP A 22 20.25 -20.28 -25.72
CA ASP A 22 19.91 -21.40 -24.86
C ASP A 22 19.59 -20.80 -23.48
N LEU A 23 18.32 -20.89 -23.08
CA LEU A 23 17.82 -20.35 -21.81
C LEU A 23 18.18 -21.23 -20.61
N THR A 24 18.67 -22.43 -20.87
CA THR A 24 19.17 -23.38 -19.87
C THR A 24 20.44 -22.81 -19.19
N PRO A 25 20.48 -22.71 -17.86
CA PRO A 25 21.71 -22.31 -17.16
C PRO A 25 22.87 -23.26 -17.50
N SER A 26 24.02 -22.74 -17.91
CA SER A 26 25.14 -23.58 -18.38
C SER A 26 25.86 -24.38 -17.27
N SER A 27 25.40 -24.26 -16.03
CA SER A 27 25.79 -25.11 -14.89
C SER A 27 24.74 -26.17 -14.51
N TYR A 28 23.63 -26.29 -15.26
CA TYR A 28 22.59 -27.28 -14.99
C TYR A 28 23.00 -28.69 -15.45
N ASP A 29 22.93 -29.65 -14.53
CA ASP A 29 23.16 -31.08 -14.77
C ASP A 29 21.83 -31.85 -14.63
N GLU A 30 21.39 -32.49 -15.72
CA GLU A 30 20.14 -33.27 -15.79
C GLU A 30 20.22 -34.60 -15.02
N GLY A 31 21.41 -35.19 -14.91
CA GLY A 31 21.61 -36.49 -14.26
C GLY A 31 21.62 -36.40 -12.73
N SER A 32 22.16 -35.32 -12.17
CA SER A 32 22.12 -35.01 -10.74
C SER A 32 21.02 -34.03 -10.34
N ARG A 33 20.26 -33.49 -11.30
CA ARG A 33 19.16 -32.52 -11.09
C ARG A 33 19.62 -31.32 -10.26
N SER A 34 20.74 -30.74 -10.67
CA SER A 34 21.44 -29.72 -9.89
C SER A 34 21.96 -28.57 -10.74
N VAL A 35 22.16 -27.41 -10.11
CA VAL A 35 22.69 -26.21 -10.74
C VAL A 35 23.56 -25.43 -9.75
N GLU A 36 24.63 -24.79 -10.22
CA GLU A 36 25.48 -23.96 -9.37
C GLU A 36 24.92 -22.54 -9.28
N ALA A 37 24.98 -21.90 -8.12
CA ALA A 37 24.49 -20.54 -7.91
C ALA A 37 25.46 -19.68 -7.08
N ILE A 38 25.52 -18.40 -7.41
CA ILE A 38 26.06 -17.35 -6.54
C ILE A 38 24.97 -17.07 -5.50
N LEU A 39 25.23 -17.46 -4.25
CA LEU A 39 24.31 -17.31 -3.12
C LEU A 39 24.35 -15.89 -2.55
N SER A 40 25.53 -15.25 -2.55
CA SER A 40 25.70 -13.83 -2.25
C SER A 40 27.08 -13.34 -2.73
N THR A 41 27.17 -12.03 -2.98
CA THR A 41 28.39 -11.26 -3.25
C THR A 41 28.75 -10.30 -2.12
N GLY A 42 27.96 -10.28 -1.03
CA GLY A 42 28.08 -9.31 0.06
C GLY A 42 27.56 -7.92 -0.28
N SER A 43 26.87 -7.75 -1.42
CA SER A 43 26.37 -6.46 -1.89
C SER A 43 25.51 -5.73 -0.86
N ARG A 44 25.66 -4.41 -0.78
CA ARG A 44 24.97 -3.56 0.20
C ARG A 44 23.46 -3.65 0.07
N VAL A 45 22.80 -4.15 1.11
CA VAL A 45 21.35 -4.24 1.22
C VAL A 45 20.81 -3.12 2.10
N ARG A 46 19.80 -2.39 1.61
CA ARG A 46 19.10 -1.38 2.40
C ARG A 46 18.10 -2.04 3.34
N ARG A 47 18.22 -1.81 4.65
CA ARG A 47 17.19 -2.18 5.64
C ARG A 47 16.34 -0.97 6.02
N TRP A 48 15.33 -1.19 6.86
CA TRP A 48 14.44 -0.12 7.31
C TRP A 48 15.16 0.87 8.23
N TYR A 49 16.08 0.39 9.05
CA TYR A 49 16.99 1.17 9.90
C TYR A 49 18.18 1.70 9.09
N ASP A 50 19.14 0.83 8.73
CA ASP A 50 20.45 1.23 8.20
C ASP A 50 20.84 0.41 6.95
N PHE A 51 22.07 0.54 6.48
CA PHE A 51 22.65 -0.31 5.43
C PHE A 51 23.36 -1.52 6.02
N GLU A 52 23.25 -2.65 5.33
CA GLU A 52 23.82 -3.94 5.73
C GLU A 52 24.72 -4.49 4.61
N GLU A 53 25.90 -4.98 4.97
CA GLU A 53 26.84 -5.66 4.08
C GLU A 53 27.30 -6.97 4.71
N LEU A 54 27.65 -7.98 3.92
CA LEU A 54 28.20 -9.24 4.43
C LEU A 54 29.67 -9.37 4.03
N GLU A 55 30.55 -9.64 4.99
CA GLU A 55 31.92 -10.05 4.62
C GLU A 55 31.88 -11.47 4.05
N ILE A 56 32.29 -11.60 2.79
CA ILE A 56 32.39 -12.88 2.10
C ILE A 56 33.84 -13.40 2.21
N SER A 57 34.15 -14.04 3.34
CA SER A 57 35.46 -14.64 3.61
C SER A 57 35.35 -15.92 4.44
N ASP A 58 36.27 -16.87 4.26
CA ASP A 58 36.31 -18.11 5.06
C ASP A 58 36.51 -17.87 6.58
N ALA A 59 36.89 -16.64 6.97
CA ALA A 59 37.01 -16.23 8.37
C ALA A 59 35.72 -15.63 8.94
N ALA A 60 34.80 -15.18 8.08
CA ALA A 60 33.55 -14.55 8.44
C ALA A 60 32.33 -15.49 8.37
N ILE A 61 32.34 -16.51 7.50
CA ILE A 61 31.17 -17.38 7.27
C ILE A 61 31.31 -18.73 7.99
N ASP A 62 30.38 -19.03 8.90
CA ASP A 62 30.18 -20.39 9.41
C ASP A 62 29.30 -21.20 8.44
N LEU A 63 29.93 -22.17 7.77
CA LEU A 63 29.32 -23.09 6.82
C LEU A 63 29.07 -24.49 7.41
N SER A 64 29.17 -24.68 8.72
CA SER A 64 28.97 -25.98 9.38
C SER A 64 27.58 -26.58 9.11
N ARG A 65 26.54 -25.76 8.97
CA ARG A 65 25.20 -26.21 8.54
C ARG A 65 25.16 -26.72 7.11
N ALA A 66 25.86 -26.07 6.19
CA ALA A 66 25.93 -26.50 4.80
C ALA A 66 26.70 -27.82 4.68
N ALA A 67 27.86 -27.91 5.34
CA ALA A 67 28.63 -29.16 5.45
C ALA A 67 27.84 -30.30 6.13
N GLY A 68 26.97 -29.96 7.09
CA GLY A 68 26.04 -30.90 7.73
C GLY A 68 24.77 -31.22 6.92
N GLY A 69 24.62 -30.71 5.69
CA GLY A 69 23.45 -30.92 4.84
C GLY A 69 22.14 -30.33 5.39
N GLN A 70 22.22 -29.40 6.35
CA GLN A 70 21.06 -28.81 7.03
C GLN A 70 20.43 -27.68 6.22
N VAL A 71 21.23 -26.93 5.47
CA VAL A 71 20.76 -25.86 4.56
C VAL A 71 19.91 -26.46 3.44
N LYS A 72 18.71 -25.90 3.22
CA LYS A 72 17.76 -26.30 2.18
C LYS A 72 17.60 -25.21 1.14
N LEU A 73 17.14 -25.61 -0.04
CA LEU A 73 16.60 -24.70 -1.04
C LEU A 73 15.09 -24.56 -0.78
N LEU A 74 14.64 -23.35 -0.50
CA LEU A 74 13.26 -23.00 -0.19
C LEU A 74 12.61 -22.14 -1.29
N ASP A 75 11.28 -22.12 -1.30
CA ASP A 75 10.49 -21.13 -2.01
C ASP A 75 10.34 -19.86 -1.16
N HIS A 76 10.79 -18.71 -1.67
CA HIS A 76 10.57 -17.36 -1.10
C HIS A 76 10.69 -17.24 0.44
N HIS A 77 11.75 -17.81 1.04
CA HIS A 77 12.03 -17.77 2.49
C HIS A 77 10.94 -18.43 3.38
N ASN A 78 10.10 -19.30 2.82
CA ASN A 78 9.04 -19.99 3.56
C ASN A 78 9.58 -21.17 4.40
N GLN A 79 10.06 -20.85 5.60
CA GLN A 79 10.54 -21.82 6.61
C GLN A 79 9.42 -22.63 7.28
N PHE A 80 8.15 -22.27 7.07
CA PHE A 80 7.02 -22.76 7.88
C PHE A 80 6.34 -23.97 7.26
N GLU A 81 6.38 -24.11 5.93
CA GLU A 81 5.64 -25.15 5.20
C GLU A 81 6.58 -26.21 4.61
N ARG A 82 6.36 -27.48 4.96
CA ARG A 82 7.14 -28.62 4.46
C ARG A 82 7.17 -28.71 2.92
N ASN A 83 6.12 -28.24 2.25
CA ASN A 83 6.02 -28.30 0.80
C ASN A 83 6.84 -27.19 0.09
N ALA A 84 7.26 -26.14 0.80
CA ALA A 84 8.13 -25.09 0.27
C ALA A 84 9.61 -25.51 0.19
N ILE A 85 9.95 -26.74 0.60
CA ILE A 85 11.29 -27.32 0.43
C ILE A 85 11.44 -27.80 -1.02
N LEU A 86 12.03 -26.94 -1.85
CA LEU A 86 12.30 -27.20 -3.27
C LEU A 86 13.50 -28.14 -3.46
N GLY A 87 14.41 -28.21 -2.49
CA GLY A 87 15.63 -29.00 -2.62
C GLY A 87 16.63 -28.90 -1.46
N THR A 88 17.87 -29.29 -1.72
CA THR A 88 19.01 -29.22 -0.80
C THR A 88 20.14 -28.38 -1.37
N VAL A 89 20.97 -27.80 -0.48
CA VAL A 89 22.18 -27.08 -0.89
C VAL A 89 23.42 -27.80 -0.36
N SER A 90 24.45 -27.89 -1.20
CA SER A 90 25.72 -28.55 -0.94
C SER A 90 26.88 -27.80 -1.60
N ASP A 91 28.12 -28.25 -1.36
CA ASP A 91 29.36 -27.65 -1.90
C ASP A 91 29.44 -26.12 -1.75
N VAL A 92 28.96 -25.61 -0.61
CA VAL A 92 28.98 -24.17 -0.33
C VAL A 92 30.40 -23.74 0.02
N ARG A 93 30.92 -22.74 -0.69
CA ARG A 93 32.33 -22.32 -0.67
C ARG A 93 32.47 -20.84 -1.04
N VAL A 94 33.54 -20.18 -0.56
CA VAL A 94 33.91 -18.85 -1.07
C VAL A 94 34.75 -19.01 -2.34
N GLU A 95 34.34 -18.36 -3.42
CA GLU A 95 35.04 -18.33 -4.71
C GLU A 95 35.14 -16.88 -5.20
N ASN A 96 36.36 -16.36 -5.38
CA ASN A 96 36.60 -14.99 -5.88
C ASN A 96 35.89 -13.85 -5.11
N GLY A 97 35.63 -14.04 -3.80
CA GLY A 97 34.88 -13.07 -2.98
C GLY A 97 33.36 -13.18 -3.10
N GLN A 98 32.86 -14.24 -3.74
CA GLN A 98 31.44 -14.59 -3.81
C GLN A 98 31.19 -15.88 -3.02
N LEU A 99 30.04 -15.99 -2.36
CA LEU A 99 29.58 -17.25 -1.77
C LEU A 99 28.87 -18.05 -2.87
N VAL A 100 29.41 -19.19 -3.23
CA VAL A 100 28.90 -20.09 -4.28
C VAL A 100 28.42 -21.39 -3.64
N GLY A 101 27.43 -22.06 -4.23
CA GLY A 101 27.00 -23.39 -3.81
C GLY A 101 26.19 -24.14 -4.87
N LEU A 102 26.12 -25.46 -4.73
CA LEU A 102 25.36 -26.36 -5.59
C LEU A 102 23.94 -26.55 -5.04
N LEU A 103 22.94 -26.22 -5.84
CA LEU A 103 21.52 -26.43 -5.56
C LEU A 103 21.07 -27.76 -6.20
N THR A 104 20.42 -28.64 -5.45
CA THR A 104 19.86 -29.91 -5.98
C THR A 104 18.36 -29.98 -5.73
N PHE A 105 17.57 -30.17 -6.78
CA PHE A 105 16.11 -30.15 -6.73
C PHE A 105 15.53 -31.47 -6.20
N ALA A 106 14.48 -31.36 -5.36
CA ALA A 106 13.76 -32.52 -4.83
C ALA A 106 12.88 -33.17 -5.92
N ASP A 107 12.58 -34.47 -5.79
CA ASP A 107 11.63 -35.20 -6.64
C ASP A 107 10.17 -35.07 -6.12
N SER A 108 9.86 -33.93 -5.50
CA SER A 108 8.52 -33.49 -5.13
C SER A 108 7.91 -32.63 -6.23
N ASP A 109 6.59 -32.51 -6.30
CA ASP A 109 5.93 -31.69 -7.34
C ASP A 109 6.46 -30.24 -7.38
N ALA A 110 6.64 -29.61 -6.21
CA ALA A 110 7.22 -28.27 -6.11
C ALA A 110 8.71 -28.22 -6.51
N GLY A 111 9.50 -29.25 -6.18
CA GLY A 111 10.90 -29.37 -6.61
C GLY A 111 11.03 -29.57 -8.12
N ARG A 112 10.08 -30.28 -8.75
CA ARG A 112 9.96 -30.46 -10.20
C ARG A 112 9.51 -29.20 -10.91
N GLU A 113 8.59 -28.45 -10.33
CA GLU A 113 8.13 -27.18 -10.89
C GLU A 113 9.26 -26.14 -10.88
N ALA A 114 9.95 -25.98 -9.74
CA ALA A 114 11.10 -25.08 -9.60
C ALA A 114 12.28 -25.48 -10.50
N GLU A 115 12.61 -26.78 -10.58
CA GLU A 115 13.58 -27.32 -11.54
C GLU A 115 13.25 -26.89 -12.97
N GLY A 116 11.99 -27.07 -13.40
CA GLY A 116 11.55 -26.69 -14.73
C GLY A 116 11.58 -25.17 -14.99
N GLN A 117 11.19 -24.35 -14.01
CA GLN A 117 11.26 -22.89 -14.10
C GLN A 117 12.72 -22.41 -14.24
N VAL A 118 13.65 -23.03 -13.50
CA VAL A 118 15.09 -22.78 -13.60
C VAL A 118 15.67 -23.22 -14.94
N GLN A 119 15.34 -24.42 -15.42
CA GLN A 119 15.77 -24.92 -16.75
C GLN A 119 15.31 -24.00 -17.90
N ARG A 120 14.16 -23.33 -17.77
CA ARG A 120 13.61 -22.40 -18.78
C ARG A 120 14.09 -20.96 -18.62
N GLY A 121 14.88 -20.65 -17.58
CA GLY A 121 15.32 -19.30 -17.26
C GLY A 121 14.20 -18.38 -16.72
N GLU A 122 13.07 -18.94 -16.29
CA GLU A 122 11.92 -18.20 -15.73
C GLU A 122 12.19 -17.73 -14.29
N LEU A 123 12.97 -18.50 -13.53
CA LEU A 123 13.54 -18.12 -12.23
C LEU A 123 15.05 -18.33 -12.25
N SER A 124 15.81 -17.27 -11.97
CA SER A 124 17.27 -17.25 -12.02
C SER A 124 17.93 -16.53 -10.85
N SER A 125 17.15 -15.96 -9.94
CA SER A 125 17.63 -15.20 -8.77
C SER A 125 17.54 -16.02 -7.49
N VAL A 126 18.54 -15.82 -6.61
CA VAL A 126 18.73 -16.57 -5.37
C VAL A 126 18.91 -15.58 -4.21
N SER A 127 18.45 -15.95 -3.02
CA SER A 127 18.63 -15.16 -1.80
C SER A 127 19.00 -16.07 -0.63
N ILE A 128 19.63 -15.52 0.40
CA ILE A 128 20.07 -16.28 1.59
C ILE A 128 19.43 -15.75 2.86
N GLY A 129 19.17 -16.68 3.78
CA GLY A 129 18.85 -16.37 5.17
C GLY A 129 19.99 -16.83 6.08
N TYR A 130 20.36 -15.99 7.03
CA TYR A 130 21.57 -16.13 7.85
C TYR A 130 21.38 -15.53 9.24
N LYS A 131 22.24 -15.92 10.18
CA LYS A 131 22.34 -15.35 11.54
C LYS A 131 23.68 -14.68 11.72
N VAL A 132 23.72 -13.41 12.12
CA VAL A 132 24.97 -12.68 12.38
C VAL A 132 25.32 -12.71 13.87
N ASP A 133 26.53 -13.17 14.20
CA ASP A 133 27.08 -13.24 15.55
C ASP A 133 28.03 -12.06 15.87
N SER A 134 28.58 -11.39 14.85
CA SER A 134 29.45 -10.21 15.03
C SER A 134 29.20 -9.15 13.95
N TRP A 135 28.86 -7.96 14.40
CA TRP A 135 28.70 -6.76 13.59
C TRP A 135 29.86 -5.78 13.79
N GLU A 136 30.25 -5.08 12.73
CA GLU A 136 31.10 -3.88 12.80
C GLU A 136 30.44 -2.73 12.04
N ARG A 137 30.43 -1.52 12.63
CA ARG A 137 29.97 -0.32 11.92
C ARG A 137 31.13 0.26 11.11
N THR A 138 31.07 0.08 9.79
CA THR A 138 32.16 0.38 8.86
C THR A 138 32.06 1.75 8.21
N GLY A 139 30.87 2.38 8.18
CA GLY A 139 30.69 3.69 7.58
C GLY A 139 29.37 4.39 7.96
N VAL A 140 29.12 5.53 7.32
CA VAL A 140 27.86 6.30 7.34
C VAL A 140 27.63 6.88 5.95
N GLU A 141 26.41 6.80 5.43
CA GLU A 141 26.00 7.27 4.10
C GLU A 141 24.52 7.73 4.17
N ASP A 142 24.18 8.89 3.60
CA ASP A 142 22.83 9.49 3.67
C ASP A 142 22.19 9.51 5.08
N ASP A 143 22.97 9.94 6.09
CA ASP A 143 22.62 9.92 7.52
C ASP A 143 22.20 8.55 8.09
N ARG A 144 22.57 7.44 7.41
CA ARG A 144 22.41 6.06 7.86
C ARG A 144 23.76 5.41 8.12
N GLU A 145 23.81 4.51 9.09
CA GLU A 145 25.01 3.73 9.36
C GLU A 145 25.19 2.62 8.32
N ILE A 146 26.44 2.17 8.13
CA ILE A 146 26.76 0.96 7.36
C ILE A 146 27.29 -0.07 8.35
N TRP A 147 26.62 -1.22 8.42
CA TRP A 147 26.94 -2.32 9.31
C TRP A 147 27.35 -3.56 8.51
N THR A 148 28.61 -3.97 8.65
CA THR A 148 29.17 -5.15 7.97
C THR A 148 29.15 -6.35 8.92
N ALA A 149 28.60 -7.47 8.46
CA ALA A 149 28.62 -8.74 9.19
C ALA A 149 30.02 -9.37 9.11
N ARG A 150 30.74 -9.38 10.24
CA ARG A 150 32.10 -9.92 10.38
C ARG A 150 32.15 -11.37 10.83
N LYS A 151 31.06 -11.89 11.42
CA LYS A 151 30.86 -13.32 11.69
C LYS A 151 29.39 -13.69 11.54
N TRP A 152 29.07 -14.62 10.67
CA TRP A 152 27.69 -15.01 10.37
C TRP A 152 27.56 -16.46 9.89
N GLU A 153 26.40 -17.04 10.12
CA GLU A 153 26.06 -18.46 9.93
C GLU A 153 24.99 -18.59 8.84
N LEU A 154 25.27 -19.37 7.79
CA LEU A 154 24.28 -19.62 6.72
C LEU A 154 23.19 -20.58 7.20
N LEU A 155 21.93 -20.17 7.14
CA LEU A 155 20.78 -20.97 7.58
C LEU A 155 20.03 -21.63 6.41
N GLU A 156 19.80 -20.87 5.34
CA GLU A 156 18.96 -21.27 4.20
C GLU A 156 19.41 -20.62 2.89
N VAL A 157 18.93 -21.18 1.78
CA VAL A 157 18.94 -20.55 0.45
C VAL A 157 17.50 -20.58 -0.07
N SER A 158 17.05 -19.50 -0.70
CA SER A 158 15.74 -19.44 -1.35
C SER A 158 15.86 -19.13 -2.83
N LEU A 159 15.05 -19.81 -3.65
CA LEU A 159 14.75 -19.38 -5.01
C LEU A 159 13.73 -18.23 -4.91
N VAL A 160 14.00 -17.11 -5.57
CA VAL A 160 13.22 -15.87 -5.40
C VAL A 160 13.01 -15.12 -6.71
N SER A 161 11.89 -14.41 -6.81
CA SER A 161 11.60 -13.48 -7.91
C SER A 161 12.40 -12.18 -7.85
N VAL A 162 12.78 -11.73 -6.65
CA VAL A 162 13.63 -10.55 -6.43
C VAL A 162 14.61 -10.84 -5.29
N PRO A 163 15.93 -10.85 -5.52
CA PRO A 163 16.93 -11.12 -4.49
C PRO A 163 17.28 -9.86 -3.69
N ALA A 164 17.73 -10.04 -2.45
CA ALA A 164 18.24 -8.94 -1.63
C ALA A 164 19.62 -8.45 -2.10
N ASP A 165 20.44 -9.38 -2.59
CA ASP A 165 21.73 -9.13 -3.25
C ASP A 165 21.49 -9.19 -4.78
N PRO A 166 21.63 -8.08 -5.53
CA PRO A 166 21.29 -8.04 -6.96
C PRO A 166 22.21 -8.91 -7.83
N SER A 167 23.33 -9.39 -7.27
CA SER A 167 24.28 -10.27 -7.96
C SER A 167 24.16 -11.74 -7.55
N ALA A 168 23.20 -12.10 -6.68
CA ALA A 168 22.92 -13.49 -6.31
C ALA A 168 21.99 -14.17 -7.35
N ASN A 169 22.57 -15.05 -8.17
CA ASN A 169 21.91 -15.67 -9.31
C ASN A 169 22.45 -17.07 -9.62
N ILE A 170 21.71 -17.80 -10.45
CA ILE A 170 22.08 -19.12 -10.96
C ILE A 170 23.19 -18.98 -12.02
N ARG A 171 24.31 -19.66 -11.81
CA ARG A 171 25.57 -19.42 -12.49
C ARG A 171 25.54 -19.89 -13.95
N SER A 172 26.02 -19.05 -14.84
CA SER A 172 26.46 -19.43 -16.19
C SER A 172 27.83 -18.82 -16.47
N LEU A 173 28.71 -19.57 -17.14
CA LEU A 173 30.09 -19.18 -17.46
C LEU A 173 30.34 -19.26 -18.97
N PRO A 174 31.28 -18.47 -19.53
CA PRO A 174 31.50 -17.02 -19.34
C PRO A 174 31.60 -16.31 -20.73
N GLN A 175 31.75 -15.00 -20.92
CA GLN A 175 31.48 -13.76 -20.17
C GLN A 175 31.51 -12.62 -21.24
N GLY A 176 30.90 -11.47 -20.96
CA GLY A 176 31.22 -10.19 -21.63
C GLY A 176 31.59 -9.13 -20.59
N GLU A 177 32.55 -8.26 -20.91
CA GLU A 177 33.15 -7.19 -20.09
C GLU A 177 32.30 -6.62 -18.93
N PRO A 178 32.89 -6.36 -17.73
CA PRO A 178 32.22 -5.61 -16.68
C PRO A 178 31.82 -4.21 -17.14
N ILE A 179 30.62 -3.76 -16.75
CA ILE A 179 30.26 -2.34 -16.87
C ILE A 179 30.82 -1.61 -15.66
N GLU A 180 31.78 -0.71 -15.88
CA GLU A 180 32.26 0.21 -14.84
C GLU A 180 31.10 1.12 -14.40
N THR A 181 30.77 1.11 -13.11
CA THR A 181 29.82 2.03 -12.49
C THR A 181 30.48 3.41 -12.35
N PRO A 182 29.92 4.49 -12.91
CA PRO A 182 30.44 5.83 -12.70
C PRO A 182 30.37 6.23 -11.22
N GLU A 183 31.43 6.83 -10.71
CA GLU A 183 31.38 7.56 -9.43
C GLU A 183 30.50 8.82 -9.60
N ASN A 184 29.70 9.15 -8.59
CA ASN A 184 28.83 10.33 -8.63
C ASN A 184 29.64 11.61 -8.35
N GLU A 185 30.03 12.35 -9.40
CA GLU A 185 30.45 13.74 -9.25
C GLU A 185 29.23 14.69 -9.25
N ASP A 186 29.14 15.57 -8.25
CA ASP A 186 28.13 16.64 -8.18
C ASP A 186 28.28 17.62 -9.35
N GLY A 187 27.28 17.69 -10.24
CA GLY A 187 27.34 18.51 -11.46
C GLY A 187 25.97 19.02 -11.95
N ASP A 188 25.76 20.32 -11.80
CA ASP A 188 24.57 21.10 -12.20
C ASP A 188 24.02 20.78 -13.62
N MET A 189 22.70 20.62 -13.74
CA MET A 189 21.99 20.25 -14.98
C MET A 189 20.91 21.29 -15.33
N PRO A 190 21.06 22.06 -16.43
CA PRO A 190 20.16 23.16 -16.78
C PRO A 190 18.82 22.72 -17.41
N LYS A 191 17.87 23.67 -17.47
CA LYS A 191 16.48 23.48 -17.94
C LYS A 191 16.29 23.59 -19.46
N GLN A 192 15.06 23.24 -19.89
CA GLN A 192 14.39 23.49 -21.18
C GLN A 192 14.63 22.41 -22.28
N THR A 193 13.68 22.11 -23.17
CA THR A 193 12.38 22.77 -23.47
C THR A 193 11.28 21.78 -23.91
N ASP A 194 10.05 22.27 -24.00
CA ASP A 194 8.84 21.65 -24.57
C ASP A 194 9.03 20.91 -25.92
N ASN A 195 8.17 19.90 -26.18
CA ASN A 195 7.02 20.16 -27.05
C ASN A 195 5.82 19.22 -26.87
N GLN A 196 4.66 19.72 -27.30
CA GLN A 196 3.33 19.12 -27.20
C GLN A 196 3.09 18.10 -28.33
N ARG A 197 2.04 17.25 -28.17
CA ARG A 197 1.25 16.85 -29.34
C ARG A 197 -0.21 16.53 -29.00
N ALA A 198 -1.12 17.33 -29.54
CA ALA A 198 -2.51 16.93 -29.73
C ALA A 198 -2.62 15.91 -30.89
N GLY A 199 -3.64 15.05 -30.87
CA GLY A 199 -3.89 14.06 -31.91
C GLY A 199 -4.82 14.56 -33.02
N GLN A 200 -4.98 13.76 -34.08
CA GLN A 200 -6.10 13.81 -35.03
C GLN A 200 -6.23 12.48 -35.78
N SER A 201 -7.28 12.33 -36.60
CA SER A 201 -7.76 11.05 -37.16
C SER A 201 -8.04 11.14 -38.68
N ALA A 202 -8.31 9.97 -39.27
CA ALA A 202 -9.09 9.69 -40.49
C ALA A 202 -8.37 9.47 -41.85
N ASN A 203 -8.75 8.35 -42.49
CA ASN A 203 -8.94 8.13 -43.94
C ASN A 203 -7.68 8.02 -44.86
N GLN A 204 -7.64 7.25 -45.96
CA GLN A 204 -8.59 6.27 -46.55
C GLN A 204 -7.86 5.30 -47.53
N ASP A 205 -8.57 4.25 -48.00
CA ASP A 205 -8.24 3.19 -48.99
C ASP A 205 -7.87 3.73 -50.42
N PRO A 206 -7.51 2.94 -51.50
CA PRO A 206 -7.91 1.53 -51.76
C PRO A 206 -7.13 0.60 -52.79
N VAL A 207 -7.71 -0.60 -53.03
CA VAL A 207 -7.79 -1.41 -54.31
C VAL A 207 -6.71 -2.46 -54.74
N ASN A 208 -7.19 -3.71 -54.90
CA ASN A 208 -6.84 -4.88 -55.77
C ASN A 208 -5.47 -5.06 -56.47
N GLY A 209 -4.94 -6.30 -56.38
CA GLY A 209 -5.33 -7.39 -57.31
C GLY A 209 -4.25 -8.14 -58.11
N GLY A 210 -4.45 -9.45 -58.34
CA GLY A 210 -3.74 -10.23 -59.38
C GLY A 210 -3.59 -11.74 -59.10
N ASP A 211 -4.22 -12.59 -59.92
CA ASP A 211 -4.14 -14.06 -59.92
C ASP A 211 -4.20 -14.60 -61.38
N PRO A 212 -3.44 -15.63 -61.75
CA PRO A 212 -3.96 -16.73 -62.60
C PRO A 212 -3.46 -18.13 -62.16
N ALA A 213 -4.27 -19.20 -62.07
CA ALA A 213 -5.00 -19.93 -63.13
C ALA A 213 -4.07 -20.60 -64.19
N THR A 214 -4.26 -21.83 -64.72
CA THR A 214 -5.17 -23.01 -64.54
C THR A 214 -4.47 -24.21 -65.28
N ASP A 215 -4.89 -25.48 -65.40
CA ASP A 215 -6.11 -26.31 -65.22
C ASP A 215 -5.69 -27.79 -64.94
N VAL A 216 -6.62 -28.76 -64.81
CA VAL A 216 -6.66 -30.09 -65.54
C VAL A 216 -7.68 -31.08 -64.93
N ALA A 217 -8.39 -31.82 -65.79
CA ALA A 217 -9.35 -32.90 -65.48
C ALA A 217 -9.00 -34.21 -66.24
N THR A 218 -9.65 -35.39 -66.10
CA THR A 218 -11.03 -35.73 -65.64
C THR A 218 -11.12 -37.19 -65.14
N ARG A 219 -12.27 -37.54 -64.52
CA ARG A 219 -12.82 -38.90 -64.19
C ARG A 219 -12.14 -40.15 -64.79
N GLY A 220 -12.00 -41.17 -63.93
CA GLY A 220 -12.02 -42.60 -64.26
C GLY A 220 -12.60 -43.41 -63.07
N ALA A 221 -13.25 -44.55 -63.31
CA ALA A 221 -13.87 -45.36 -62.25
C ALA A 221 -13.88 -46.87 -62.58
N GLN A 222 -13.56 -47.72 -61.60
CA GLN A 222 -13.95 -49.14 -61.53
C GLN A 222 -13.73 -49.72 -60.12
N ASN A 223 -14.31 -50.89 -59.86
CA ASN A 223 -14.55 -51.45 -58.52
C ASN A 223 -13.40 -52.33 -58.00
N GLU A 224 -13.31 -52.51 -56.68
CA GLU A 224 -13.22 -53.83 -56.01
C GLU A 224 -13.71 -53.72 -54.52
N PRO A 225 -14.03 -54.84 -53.82
CA PRO A 225 -14.92 -54.83 -52.66
C PRO A 225 -14.27 -54.60 -51.27
N ALA A 226 -15.13 -54.39 -50.26
CA ALA A 226 -14.76 -54.00 -48.89
C ALA A 226 -14.36 -55.15 -47.96
N ALA A 227 -13.65 -54.80 -46.88
CA ALA A 227 -13.29 -55.65 -45.72
C ALA A 227 -13.48 -54.84 -44.40
N PRO A 228 -13.68 -55.49 -43.23
CA PRO A 228 -14.57 -54.96 -42.17
C PRO A 228 -14.01 -53.88 -41.23
N VAL A 229 -12.80 -53.36 -41.45
CA VAL A 229 -12.01 -52.61 -40.44
C VAL A 229 -12.67 -51.30 -39.95
N GLN A 230 -13.59 -50.71 -40.72
CA GLN A 230 -14.25 -49.45 -40.34
C GLN A 230 -15.32 -49.60 -39.24
N SER A 231 -16.09 -50.70 -39.22
CA SER A 231 -17.17 -50.85 -38.24
C SER A 231 -16.67 -51.07 -36.81
N GLU A 232 -15.58 -51.82 -36.64
CA GLU A 232 -14.97 -52.08 -35.32
C GLU A 232 -14.37 -50.79 -34.73
N ARG A 233 -13.77 -49.94 -35.56
CA ARG A 233 -13.22 -48.64 -35.13
C ARG A 233 -14.32 -47.69 -34.66
N SER A 234 -15.45 -47.60 -35.36
CA SER A 234 -16.57 -46.76 -34.91
C SER A 234 -17.17 -47.24 -33.59
N ALA A 235 -17.28 -48.56 -33.38
CA ALA A 235 -17.74 -49.12 -32.09
C ALA A 235 -16.79 -48.75 -30.94
N ALA A 236 -15.48 -48.95 -31.12
CA ALA A 236 -14.48 -48.60 -30.11
C ALA A 236 -14.45 -47.10 -29.77
N THR A 237 -14.65 -46.22 -30.76
CA THR A 237 -14.75 -44.77 -30.50
C THR A 237 -16.03 -44.40 -29.75
N ILE A 238 -17.16 -45.07 -30.02
CA ILE A 238 -18.41 -44.86 -29.28
C ILE A 238 -18.25 -45.28 -27.81
N ASP A 239 -17.68 -46.46 -27.55
CA ASP A 239 -17.40 -46.92 -26.17
C ASP A 239 -16.44 -45.98 -25.44
N TYR A 240 -15.42 -45.45 -26.12
CA TYR A 240 -14.52 -44.44 -25.56
C TYR A 240 -15.24 -43.13 -25.19
N ILE A 241 -16.10 -42.60 -26.07
CA ILE A 241 -16.90 -41.39 -25.78
C ILE A 241 -17.86 -41.63 -24.62
N CYS A 242 -18.52 -42.80 -24.57
CA CYS A 242 -19.39 -43.20 -23.48
C CYS A 242 -18.65 -43.31 -22.14
N GLY A 243 -17.45 -43.91 -22.12
CA GLY A 243 -16.61 -44.00 -20.92
C GLY A 243 -16.12 -42.63 -20.44
N GLN A 244 -15.74 -41.72 -21.34
CA GLN A 244 -15.37 -40.34 -20.99
C GLN A 244 -16.58 -39.53 -20.48
N ALA A 245 -17.78 -39.76 -21.02
CA ALA A 245 -19.01 -39.16 -20.55
C ALA A 245 -19.39 -39.65 -19.14
N GLU A 246 -19.27 -40.96 -18.87
CA GLU A 246 -19.49 -41.53 -17.55
C GLU A 246 -18.46 -41.04 -16.52
N ALA A 247 -17.17 -40.95 -16.90
CA ALA A 247 -16.13 -40.35 -16.06
C ALA A 247 -16.39 -38.85 -15.78
N SER A 248 -17.00 -38.15 -16.73
CA SER A 248 -17.53 -36.78 -16.57
C SER A 248 -18.87 -36.73 -15.80
N GLY A 249 -19.33 -37.88 -15.27
CA GLY A 249 -20.48 -38.05 -14.41
C GLY A 249 -21.85 -38.06 -15.12
N LEU A 250 -21.90 -38.25 -16.44
CA LEU A 250 -23.12 -38.59 -17.17
C LEU A 250 -23.41 -40.08 -16.97
N GLY A 251 -24.06 -40.43 -15.85
CA GLY A 251 -24.17 -41.81 -15.38
C GLY A 251 -24.88 -42.77 -16.35
N MET A 252 -24.70 -44.08 -16.08
CA MET A 252 -25.13 -45.24 -16.88
C MET A 252 -26.45 -45.15 -17.67
N ASP A 253 -27.50 -44.50 -17.14
CA ASP A 253 -28.77 -44.39 -17.87
C ASP A 253 -28.71 -43.41 -19.06
N TRP A 254 -27.84 -42.40 -19.00
CA TRP A 254 -27.48 -41.59 -20.17
C TRP A 254 -26.75 -42.45 -21.21
N VAL A 255 -25.70 -43.18 -20.79
CA VAL A 255 -24.91 -44.07 -21.67
C VAL A 255 -25.82 -45.10 -22.38
N ARG A 256 -26.75 -45.72 -21.65
CA ARG A 256 -27.75 -46.65 -22.22
C ARG A 256 -28.64 -46.01 -23.28
N SER A 257 -28.96 -44.71 -23.16
CA SER A 257 -29.78 -43.97 -24.14
C SER A 257 -29.05 -43.64 -25.47
N MET A 258 -27.75 -43.90 -25.52
CA MET A 258 -26.87 -43.67 -26.69
C MET A 258 -26.65 -44.91 -27.55
N GLY A 259 -27.07 -46.10 -27.09
CA GLY A 259 -26.92 -47.35 -27.83
C GLY A 259 -27.55 -47.31 -29.22
N GLY A 260 -26.79 -47.71 -30.25
CA GLY A 260 -27.24 -47.79 -31.64
C GLY A 260 -27.20 -46.48 -32.44
N ARG A 261 -26.67 -45.38 -31.88
CA ARG A 261 -26.45 -44.11 -32.59
C ARG A 261 -25.08 -44.07 -33.28
N SER A 262 -24.88 -43.14 -34.21
CA SER A 262 -23.59 -42.91 -34.86
C SER A 262 -22.61 -42.14 -33.96
N GLU A 263 -21.31 -42.30 -34.20
CA GLU A 263 -20.23 -41.67 -33.42
C GLU A 263 -20.41 -40.14 -33.26
N GLN A 264 -20.86 -39.46 -34.33
CA GLN A 264 -21.06 -38.02 -34.32
C GLN A 264 -22.26 -37.63 -33.46
N GLU A 265 -23.39 -38.35 -33.55
CA GLU A 265 -24.55 -38.13 -32.66
C GLU A 265 -24.21 -38.40 -31.19
N VAL A 266 -23.33 -39.38 -30.91
CA VAL A 266 -22.86 -39.66 -29.54
C VAL A 266 -21.98 -38.52 -29.02
N ARG A 267 -21.04 -38.03 -29.84
CA ARG A 267 -20.17 -36.88 -29.50
C ARG A 267 -20.97 -35.59 -29.26
N ASP A 268 -21.90 -35.27 -30.15
CA ASP A 268 -22.70 -34.04 -30.07
C ASP A 268 -23.68 -34.09 -28.88
N ALA A 269 -24.29 -35.24 -28.61
CA ALA A 269 -25.12 -35.42 -27.43
C ALA A 269 -24.32 -35.38 -26.11
N ALA A 270 -23.10 -35.91 -26.08
CA ALA A 270 -22.22 -35.82 -24.91
C ALA A 270 -21.87 -34.36 -24.61
N LEU A 271 -21.46 -33.60 -25.63
CA LEU A 271 -21.16 -32.17 -25.51
C LEU A 271 -22.37 -31.35 -25.02
N ASN A 272 -23.55 -31.58 -25.59
CA ASN A 272 -24.78 -30.91 -25.15
C ASN A 272 -25.18 -31.30 -23.72
N ALA A 273 -25.06 -32.57 -23.33
CA ALA A 273 -25.39 -33.03 -21.98
C ALA A 273 -24.40 -32.50 -20.93
N LEU A 274 -23.12 -32.37 -21.27
CA LEU A 274 -22.13 -31.72 -20.42
C LEU A 274 -22.37 -30.21 -20.33
N GLN A 275 -22.60 -29.51 -21.45
CA GLN A 275 -22.92 -28.07 -21.43
C GLN A 275 -24.18 -27.77 -20.62
N ALA A 276 -25.26 -28.54 -20.77
CA ALA A 276 -26.47 -28.40 -19.95
C ALA A 276 -26.21 -28.57 -18.45
N ARG A 277 -25.15 -29.31 -18.06
CA ARG A 277 -24.72 -29.49 -16.67
C ARG A 277 -23.81 -28.36 -16.19
N THR A 278 -22.92 -27.84 -17.04
CA THR A 278 -22.08 -26.66 -16.75
C THR A 278 -22.90 -25.37 -16.70
N SER A 279 -24.02 -25.32 -17.44
CA SER A 279 -25.00 -24.22 -17.41
C SER A 279 -26.13 -24.41 -16.38
N ALA A 280 -26.19 -25.55 -15.68
CA ALA A 280 -27.02 -25.66 -14.50
C ALA A 280 -26.38 -24.85 -13.37
N PRO A 281 -27.11 -23.96 -12.67
CA PRO A 281 -26.53 -23.20 -11.58
C PRO A 281 -26.10 -24.16 -10.47
N THR A 282 -24.78 -24.28 -10.28
CA THR A 282 -24.24 -24.91 -9.09
C THR A 282 -24.66 -24.08 -7.89
N ASN A 283 -25.55 -24.63 -7.06
CA ASN A 283 -25.83 -24.09 -5.71
C ASN A 283 -24.63 -24.37 -4.76
N GLY A 284 -23.45 -23.98 -5.23
CA GLY A 284 -22.17 -23.95 -4.52
C GLY A 284 -21.96 -22.63 -3.80
N THR A 285 -23.04 -21.96 -3.37
CA THR A 285 -22.96 -20.95 -2.32
C THR A 285 -22.59 -21.63 -1.01
N HIS A 286 -21.31 -21.98 -0.87
CA HIS A 286 -20.66 -22.04 0.45
C HIS A 286 -20.82 -20.63 1.03
N ASN A 287 -21.81 -20.51 1.90
CA ASN A 287 -22.62 -19.32 1.93
C ASN A 287 -21.87 -18.18 2.64
N GLU A 288 -21.62 -17.09 1.90
CA GLU A 288 -20.87 -15.91 2.35
C GLU A 288 -21.52 -15.19 3.55
N SER A 289 -22.75 -15.55 3.93
CA SER A 289 -23.42 -15.07 5.14
C SER A 289 -23.42 -16.07 6.31
N THR A 290 -22.99 -17.33 6.13
CA THR A 290 -22.97 -18.34 7.20
C THR A 290 -21.75 -18.23 8.10
N LEU A 291 -21.91 -18.70 9.33
CA LEU A 291 -20.88 -18.73 10.38
C LEU A 291 -19.90 -19.89 10.22
N ASP A 292 -20.19 -20.85 9.31
CA ASP A 292 -19.27 -21.90 8.91
C ASP A 292 -18.03 -21.34 8.17
N ASN A 293 -18.10 -20.10 7.68
CA ASN A 293 -16.93 -19.34 7.22
C ASN A 293 -16.21 -18.73 8.45
N PRO A 294 -14.93 -19.07 8.70
CA PRO A 294 -14.20 -18.56 9.87
C PRO A 294 -14.06 -17.03 9.88
N ALA A 295 -14.03 -16.36 8.72
CA ALA A 295 -14.01 -14.90 8.66
C ALA A 295 -15.32 -14.28 9.20
N ASN A 296 -16.47 -14.91 8.95
CA ASN A 296 -17.76 -14.47 9.45
C ASN A 296 -17.92 -14.78 10.94
N MET A 297 -17.49 -15.97 11.38
CA MET A 297 -17.43 -16.30 12.81
C MET A 297 -16.56 -15.31 13.57
N ARG A 298 -15.37 -14.98 13.04
CA ARG A 298 -14.47 -13.95 13.59
C ARG A 298 -15.17 -12.58 13.66
N GLY A 299 -15.84 -12.15 12.58
CA GLY A 299 -16.60 -10.90 12.56
C GLY A 299 -17.72 -10.84 13.61
N ALA A 300 -18.49 -11.92 13.75
CA ALA A 300 -19.57 -12.02 14.73
C ALA A 300 -19.06 -12.10 16.19
N LEU A 301 -17.92 -12.75 16.43
CA LEU A 301 -17.23 -12.75 17.74
C LEU A 301 -16.67 -11.36 18.09
N ILE A 302 -16.09 -10.66 17.10
CA ILE A 302 -15.63 -9.28 17.24
C ILE A 302 -16.81 -8.37 17.62
N ASP A 303 -17.88 -8.35 16.84
CA ASP A 303 -19.01 -7.45 17.09
C ASP A 303 -19.74 -7.77 18.40
N ALA A 304 -19.83 -9.04 18.81
CA ALA A 304 -20.39 -9.42 20.10
C ALA A 304 -19.56 -8.88 21.28
N LEU A 305 -18.24 -9.06 21.23
CA LEU A 305 -17.33 -8.63 22.28
C LEU A 305 -17.22 -7.10 22.33
N ALA A 306 -17.13 -6.47 21.16
CA ALA A 306 -17.16 -5.01 21.01
C ALA A 306 -18.48 -4.43 21.52
N SER A 307 -19.64 -4.94 21.09
CA SER A 307 -20.95 -4.43 21.51
C SER A 307 -21.16 -4.55 23.02
N ARG A 308 -20.69 -5.64 23.66
CA ARG A 308 -20.72 -5.79 25.12
C ARG A 308 -19.81 -4.78 25.84
N ALA A 309 -18.59 -4.59 25.34
CA ALA A 309 -17.65 -3.57 25.84
C ALA A 309 -18.11 -2.12 25.60
N ALA A 310 -18.96 -1.93 24.58
CA ALA A 310 -19.50 -0.67 24.09
C ALA A 310 -20.82 -0.23 24.73
N GLY A 311 -21.58 -1.18 25.31
CA GLY A 311 -22.97 -0.98 25.75
C GLY A 311 -23.97 -0.83 24.59
N SER A 312 -23.64 -1.31 23.38
CA SER A 312 -24.48 -1.21 22.18
C SER A 312 -25.23 -2.51 21.87
N GLN A 313 -26.24 -2.43 21.00
CA GLN A 313 -26.90 -3.61 20.45
C GLN A 313 -25.99 -4.28 19.38
N PRO A 314 -25.71 -5.58 19.48
CA PRO A 314 -24.94 -6.32 18.48
C PRO A 314 -25.79 -6.62 17.23
N SER A 315 -25.10 -6.91 16.12
CA SER A 315 -25.71 -7.46 14.91
C SER A 315 -26.38 -8.81 15.16
N ASP A 316 -27.34 -9.18 14.31
CA ASP A 316 -28.16 -10.39 14.51
C ASP A 316 -27.34 -11.69 14.54
N GLN A 317 -26.20 -11.73 13.83
CA GLN A 317 -25.25 -12.85 13.88
C GLN A 317 -24.42 -12.87 15.17
N ALA A 318 -24.09 -11.70 15.72
CA ALA A 318 -23.32 -11.55 16.96
C ALA A 318 -24.15 -11.79 18.24
N ARG A 319 -25.49 -11.72 18.18
CA ARG A 319 -26.39 -11.95 19.34
C ARG A 319 -26.09 -13.26 20.08
N GLN A 320 -25.82 -14.35 19.36
CA GLN A 320 -25.56 -15.67 19.98
C GLN A 320 -24.25 -15.73 20.78
N PHE A 321 -23.25 -14.92 20.43
CA PHE A 321 -21.95 -14.84 21.09
C PHE A 321 -21.89 -13.77 22.18
N THR A 322 -22.97 -13.00 22.37
CA THR A 322 -22.99 -11.85 23.29
C THR A 322 -22.75 -12.25 24.76
N SER A 323 -23.02 -13.51 25.11
CA SER A 323 -22.76 -14.11 26.44
C SER A 323 -21.34 -14.68 26.62
N TYR A 324 -20.51 -14.79 25.58
CA TYR A 324 -19.21 -15.47 25.63
C TYR A 324 -18.16 -14.62 26.34
N SER A 325 -17.50 -15.14 27.39
CA SER A 325 -16.32 -14.49 28.01
C SER A 325 -15.14 -14.37 27.02
N ILE A 326 -14.11 -13.56 27.33
CA ILE A 326 -12.85 -13.56 26.54
C ILE A 326 -12.29 -14.99 26.43
N VAL A 327 -12.44 -15.79 27.49
CA VAL A 327 -12.06 -17.20 27.55
C VAL A 327 -12.89 -18.05 26.56
N ASP A 328 -14.21 -17.87 26.48
CA ASP A 328 -15.06 -18.63 25.54
C ASP A 328 -14.78 -18.26 24.07
N VAL A 329 -14.48 -16.99 23.80
CA VAL A 329 -13.98 -16.54 22.50
C VAL A 329 -12.66 -17.25 22.15
N ALA A 330 -11.73 -17.40 23.11
CA ALA A 330 -10.47 -18.11 22.92
C ALA A 330 -10.67 -19.60 22.54
N ALA A 331 -11.51 -20.35 23.25
CA ALA A 331 -11.81 -21.74 22.87
C ALA A 331 -12.50 -21.84 21.49
N THR A 332 -13.48 -20.97 21.23
CA THR A 332 -14.21 -20.96 19.95
C THR A 332 -13.26 -20.70 18.77
N SER A 333 -12.27 -19.84 18.95
CA SER A 333 -11.22 -19.57 17.93
C SER A 333 -10.28 -20.75 17.66
N MET A 334 -10.25 -21.76 18.54
CA MET A 334 -9.50 -23.02 18.36
C MET A 334 -10.42 -24.20 17.99
N GLY A 335 -11.73 -23.97 17.81
CA GLY A 335 -12.72 -25.03 17.61
C GLY A 335 -13.04 -25.86 18.87
N GLU A 336 -12.47 -25.52 20.02
CA GLU A 336 -12.79 -26.17 21.29
C GLU A 336 -14.17 -25.70 21.81
N ARG A 337 -14.95 -26.61 22.39
CA ARG A 337 -16.21 -26.28 23.06
C ARG A 337 -15.99 -26.10 24.56
N ALA A 338 -16.62 -25.07 25.14
CA ALA A 338 -16.61 -24.85 26.58
C ALA A 338 -17.10 -26.11 27.33
N THR A 339 -16.19 -26.72 28.09
CA THR A 339 -16.37 -28.01 28.77
C THR A 339 -16.13 -27.84 30.26
N PHE A 340 -16.89 -28.54 31.12
CA PHE A 340 -16.71 -28.46 32.58
C PHE A 340 -15.34 -29.01 33.02
N GLY A 341 -14.71 -28.37 34.01
CA GLY A 341 -13.34 -28.70 34.46
C GLY A 341 -12.23 -28.00 33.68
N ARG A 342 -12.57 -26.91 32.97
CA ARG A 342 -11.68 -26.12 32.11
C ARG A 342 -10.49 -25.50 32.85
N ASN A 343 -9.33 -25.47 32.19
CA ASN A 343 -8.19 -24.64 32.59
C ASN A 343 -8.09 -23.42 31.66
N ASP A 344 -8.68 -22.32 32.07
CA ASP A 344 -8.76 -21.09 31.27
C ASP A 344 -7.38 -20.49 30.96
N VAL A 345 -6.40 -20.75 31.82
CA VAL A 345 -5.00 -20.29 31.66
C VAL A 345 -4.30 -21.01 30.52
N ASP A 346 -4.48 -22.34 30.41
CA ASP A 346 -3.95 -23.15 29.30
C ASP A 346 -4.57 -22.72 27.96
N ILE A 347 -5.90 -22.55 27.95
CA ILE A 347 -6.65 -22.21 26.74
C ILE A 347 -6.33 -20.79 26.25
N ILE A 348 -6.13 -19.80 27.13
CA ILE A 348 -5.59 -18.50 26.72
C ILE A 348 -4.17 -18.65 26.15
N GLN A 349 -3.27 -19.39 26.80
CA GLN A 349 -1.90 -19.56 26.31
C GLN A 349 -1.84 -20.23 24.92
N ARG A 350 -2.69 -21.24 24.66
CA ARG A 350 -2.77 -21.94 23.38
C ARG A 350 -3.44 -21.09 22.30
N ALA A 351 -4.53 -20.39 22.63
CA ALA A 351 -5.22 -19.52 21.67
C ALA A 351 -4.35 -18.32 21.24
N LEU A 352 -3.47 -17.81 22.12
CA LEU A 352 -2.52 -16.75 21.78
C LEU A 352 -1.43 -17.18 20.79
N THR A 353 -1.08 -18.47 20.73
CA THR A 353 -0.01 -18.99 19.87
C THR A 353 -0.51 -19.66 18.59
N THR A 354 -1.69 -20.30 18.60
CA THR A 354 -2.15 -21.14 17.48
C THR A 354 -3.58 -20.84 16.98
N GLY A 355 -4.20 -19.71 17.35
CA GLY A 355 -5.60 -19.41 16.98
C GLY A 355 -5.85 -18.01 16.42
N ASP A 356 -7.08 -17.81 15.92
CA ASP A 356 -7.61 -16.51 15.46
C ASP A 356 -7.79 -15.48 16.61
N PHE A 357 -7.64 -15.91 17.86
CA PHE A 357 -7.89 -15.11 19.06
C PHE A 357 -7.18 -13.74 19.10
N PRO A 358 -5.88 -13.60 18.77
CA PRO A 358 -5.23 -12.28 18.76
C PRO A 358 -5.86 -11.34 17.72
N LEU A 359 -6.30 -11.86 16.57
CA LEU A 359 -6.95 -11.08 15.51
C LEU A 359 -8.37 -10.64 15.92
N ILE A 360 -9.08 -11.46 16.71
CA ILE A 360 -10.35 -11.07 17.33
C ILE A 360 -10.10 -9.91 18.32
N LEU A 361 -9.10 -10.02 19.20
CA LEU A 361 -8.78 -8.97 20.18
C LEU A 361 -8.32 -7.66 19.52
N GLU A 362 -7.59 -7.74 18.41
CA GLU A 362 -7.20 -6.61 17.57
C GLU A 362 -8.42 -5.93 16.92
N GLY A 363 -9.29 -6.72 16.26
CA GLY A 363 -10.51 -6.22 15.61
C GLY A 363 -11.48 -5.54 16.57
N VAL A 364 -11.63 -6.07 17.79
CA VAL A 364 -12.48 -5.47 18.84
C VAL A 364 -11.92 -4.12 19.30
N ASN A 365 -10.59 -4.02 19.51
CA ASN A 365 -9.97 -2.74 19.84
C ASN A 365 -10.10 -1.73 18.69
N HIS A 366 -9.97 -2.17 17.43
CA HIS A 366 -10.20 -1.30 16.28
C HIS A 366 -11.65 -0.80 16.21
N GLN A 367 -12.65 -1.66 16.35
CA GLN A 367 -14.07 -1.26 16.35
C GLN A 367 -14.38 -0.27 17.50
N LEU A 368 -13.86 -0.52 18.70
CA LEU A 368 -14.06 0.36 19.86
C LEU A 368 -13.36 1.71 19.71
N MET A 369 -12.09 1.73 19.29
CA MET A 369 -11.33 2.96 19.05
C MET A 369 -11.98 3.80 17.95
N ARG A 370 -12.32 3.18 16.82
CA ARG A 370 -12.96 3.84 15.68
C ARG A 370 -14.29 4.47 16.07
N ARG A 371 -15.11 3.79 16.87
CA ARG A 371 -16.38 4.33 17.39
C ARG A 371 -16.22 5.61 18.21
N GLU A 372 -15.20 5.71 19.07
CA GLU A 372 -14.96 6.97 19.81
C GLU A 372 -14.27 8.03 18.95
N TYR A 373 -13.43 7.63 17.99
CA TYR A 373 -12.76 8.52 17.04
C TYR A 373 -13.75 9.21 16.10
N ASP A 374 -14.69 8.46 15.52
CA ASP A 374 -15.75 8.96 14.63
C ASP A 374 -16.78 9.83 15.38
N ARG A 375 -16.92 9.63 16.70
CA ARG A 375 -17.76 10.48 17.58
C ARG A 375 -17.14 11.84 17.87
N ALA A 376 -15.82 11.98 17.78
CA ALA A 376 -15.13 13.19 18.20
C ALA A 376 -14.97 14.22 17.07
N ALA A 377 -15.32 15.46 17.37
CA ALA A 377 -15.11 16.62 16.52
C ALA A 377 -14.02 17.53 17.13
N PRO A 378 -12.72 17.26 16.87
CA PRO A 378 -11.64 18.16 17.27
C PRO A 378 -11.70 19.47 16.46
N THR A 379 -11.40 20.57 17.14
CA THR A 379 -11.51 21.98 16.69
C THR A 379 -10.77 22.27 15.39
N TYR A 380 -9.62 21.61 15.14
CA TYR A 380 -8.87 21.80 13.89
C TYR A 380 -9.71 21.47 12.64
N ARG A 381 -10.66 20.54 12.73
CA ARG A 381 -11.53 20.12 11.61
C ARG A 381 -12.55 21.19 11.21
N GLU A 382 -12.77 22.23 12.04
CA GLU A 382 -13.63 23.37 11.70
C GLU A 382 -12.91 24.50 10.94
N ILE A 383 -11.58 24.54 11.00
CA ILE A 383 -10.76 25.61 10.42
C ILE A 383 -9.85 25.15 9.28
N MET A 384 -9.59 23.84 9.16
CA MET A 384 -8.76 23.23 8.11
C MET A 384 -9.61 22.36 7.18
N ARG A 385 -9.24 22.28 5.90
CA ARG A 385 -9.92 21.45 4.90
C ARG A 385 -9.34 20.03 4.87
N ARG A 386 -10.18 19.00 4.72
CA ARG A 386 -9.70 17.63 4.50
C ARG A 386 -9.21 17.41 3.06
N SER A 387 -8.01 16.86 2.92
CA SER A 387 -7.33 16.54 1.67
C SER A 387 -6.46 15.28 1.85
N ASP A 388 -7.03 14.11 1.58
CA ASP A 388 -6.35 12.81 1.78
C ASP A 388 -5.36 12.52 0.65
N LEU A 389 -4.17 12.02 0.98
CA LEU A 389 -3.06 11.80 0.06
C LEU A 389 -2.95 10.32 -0.35
N GLN A 390 -2.49 10.06 -1.58
CA GLN A 390 -2.40 8.70 -2.13
C GLN A 390 -1.12 7.96 -1.73
N ASP A 391 0.01 8.66 -1.56
CA ASP A 391 1.28 8.08 -1.13
C ASP A 391 2.05 9.05 -0.19
N PHE A 392 3.23 8.61 0.27
CA PHE A 392 4.08 9.36 1.21
C PHE A 392 5.05 10.35 0.53
N LYS A 393 4.92 10.60 -0.78
CA LYS A 393 5.76 11.58 -1.48
C LYS A 393 5.28 13.00 -1.17
N ALA A 394 6.11 13.98 -1.47
CA ALA A 394 5.74 15.39 -1.36
C ALA A 394 4.72 15.75 -2.46
N SER A 395 3.45 15.61 -2.16
CA SER A 395 2.35 16.06 -3.00
C SER A 395 2.39 17.58 -3.12
N SER A 396 2.15 18.10 -4.31
CA SER A 396 2.12 19.54 -4.56
C SER A 396 0.68 19.98 -4.70
N SER A 397 0.17 20.70 -3.69
CA SER A 397 -1.11 21.39 -3.76
C SER A 397 -0.91 22.69 -4.51
N TYR A 398 -1.29 22.68 -5.79
CA TYR A 398 -1.33 23.87 -6.62
C TYR A 398 -2.51 24.74 -6.18
N SER A 399 -2.23 25.89 -5.59
CA SER A 399 -3.24 26.95 -5.46
C SER A 399 -3.42 27.56 -6.84
N LEU A 400 -4.46 27.08 -7.52
CA LEU A 400 -4.84 27.51 -8.86
C LEU A 400 -5.03 29.03 -8.85
N GLY A 401 -4.22 29.76 -9.61
CA GLY A 401 -4.46 31.19 -9.82
C GLY A 401 -5.82 31.40 -10.48
N ASP A 402 -6.46 32.52 -10.16
CA ASP A 402 -7.76 32.84 -10.72
C ASP A 402 -7.70 32.84 -12.24
N PHE A 403 -8.78 32.38 -12.87
CA PHE A 403 -8.91 32.50 -14.31
C PHE A 403 -8.77 33.99 -14.69
N PRO A 404 -7.89 34.34 -15.65
CA PRO A 404 -7.61 35.73 -16.00
C PRO A 404 -8.89 36.46 -16.44
N THR A 405 -9.01 37.74 -16.05
CA THR A 405 -10.25 38.50 -16.27
C THR A 405 -10.69 38.47 -17.73
N LEU A 406 -12.00 38.24 -17.93
CA LEU A 406 -12.63 38.36 -19.25
C LEU A 406 -12.49 39.81 -19.74
N LYS A 407 -11.57 40.03 -20.68
CA LYS A 407 -11.46 41.29 -21.41
C LYS A 407 -12.64 41.43 -22.38
N GLN A 408 -13.11 42.65 -22.60
CA GLN A 408 -14.15 42.91 -23.59
C GLN A 408 -13.59 42.74 -25.00
N VAL A 409 -13.89 41.59 -25.61
CA VAL A 409 -13.61 41.33 -27.03
C VAL A 409 -14.47 42.27 -27.89
N THR A 410 -13.85 42.98 -28.82
CA THR A 410 -14.56 43.82 -29.80
C THR A 410 -15.00 42.98 -31.00
N GLU A 411 -15.92 43.47 -31.84
CA GLU A 411 -16.52 42.70 -32.96
C GLU A 411 -15.50 42.17 -34.01
N LYS A 412 -14.24 42.58 -33.93
CA LYS A 412 -13.10 42.07 -34.73
C LYS A 412 -11.83 41.86 -33.90
N GLY A 413 -11.95 41.80 -32.57
CA GLY A 413 -10.83 41.61 -31.66
C GLY A 413 -10.44 40.15 -31.55
N GLU A 414 -9.14 39.89 -31.41
CA GLU A 414 -8.62 38.58 -31.01
C GLU A 414 -8.89 38.34 -29.51
N ILE A 415 -9.00 37.08 -29.11
CA ILE A 415 -9.17 36.71 -27.70
C ILE A 415 -7.78 36.59 -27.07
N ASP A 416 -7.36 37.62 -26.32
CA ASP A 416 -6.11 37.64 -25.58
C ASP A 416 -5.94 36.35 -24.74
N PHE A 417 -4.89 35.57 -25.02
CA PHE A 417 -4.54 34.42 -24.19
C PHE A 417 -3.99 34.92 -22.83
N GLY A 418 -4.77 34.70 -21.77
CA GLY A 418 -4.31 34.90 -20.40
C GLY A 418 -3.62 33.65 -19.87
N GLY A 419 -2.38 33.78 -19.42
CA GLY A 419 -1.71 32.72 -18.65
C GLY A 419 -2.33 32.60 -17.25
N ILE A 420 -2.44 31.36 -16.75
CA ILE A 420 -2.80 31.09 -15.36
C ILE A 420 -1.51 31.12 -14.53
N SER A 421 -1.52 31.85 -13.42
CA SER A 421 -0.44 31.83 -12.44
C SER A 421 -0.64 30.68 -11.44
N GLU A 422 0.44 30.05 -10.96
CA GLU A 422 0.35 28.91 -10.03
C GLU A 422 1.12 29.21 -8.74
N GLY A 423 0.45 29.10 -7.59
CA GLY A 423 1.11 28.93 -6.29
C GLY A 423 1.31 27.43 -6.03
N LYS A 424 2.46 27.04 -5.45
CA LYS A 424 2.82 25.63 -5.28
C LYS A 424 3.24 25.33 -3.85
N GLU A 425 2.28 25.00 -3.00
CA GLU A 425 2.54 24.51 -1.64
C GLU A 425 2.73 22.99 -1.62
N THR A 426 3.45 22.48 -0.62
CA THR A 426 3.79 21.05 -0.51
C THR A 426 3.22 20.40 0.74
N SER A 427 2.71 19.17 0.58
CA SER A 427 2.06 18.37 1.62
C SER A 427 2.65 16.95 1.61
N GLN A 428 2.89 16.36 2.78
CA GLN A 428 3.48 15.02 2.90
C GLN A 428 2.94 14.28 4.12
N LEU A 429 2.47 13.04 3.92
CA LEU A 429 2.10 12.13 5.01
C LEU A 429 3.29 11.79 5.89
N LYS A 430 3.02 11.66 7.20
CA LYS A 430 3.97 11.14 8.19
C LYS A 430 3.27 10.08 9.02
N THR A 431 3.95 8.95 9.19
CA THR A 431 3.48 7.84 10.03
C THR A 431 3.84 8.13 11.48
N PHE A 432 2.83 8.08 12.34
CA PHE A 432 2.97 8.15 13.79
C PHE A 432 2.47 6.84 14.39
N GLY A 433 3.11 6.36 15.45
CA GLY A 433 2.66 5.11 16.08
C GLY A 433 3.10 4.93 17.52
N ARG A 434 2.32 4.16 18.27
CA ARG A 434 2.57 3.85 19.68
C ARG A 434 2.13 2.43 20.01
N ARG A 435 3.00 1.69 20.70
CA ARG A 435 2.70 0.33 21.17
C ARG A 435 1.96 0.35 22.50
N VAL A 436 1.02 -0.57 22.66
CA VAL A 436 0.23 -0.82 23.88
C VAL A 436 0.17 -2.32 24.11
N SER A 437 0.52 -2.77 25.30
CA SER A 437 0.47 -4.19 25.67
C SER A 437 -0.77 -4.50 26.52
N ILE A 438 -1.41 -5.62 26.19
CA ILE A 438 -2.49 -6.26 26.95
C ILE A 438 -1.87 -7.46 27.63
N THR A 439 -1.66 -7.39 28.95
CA THR A 439 -0.99 -8.47 29.67
C THR A 439 -1.91 -9.68 29.81
N ARG A 440 -1.33 -10.88 29.87
CA ARG A 440 -2.05 -12.13 30.11
C ARG A 440 -2.94 -12.11 31.36
N GLN A 441 -2.54 -11.36 32.40
CA GLN A 441 -3.38 -11.18 33.60
C GLN A 441 -4.69 -10.44 33.30
N MET A 442 -4.70 -9.47 32.36
CA MET A 442 -5.93 -8.79 31.94
C MET A 442 -6.88 -9.71 31.15
N LEU A 443 -6.32 -10.64 30.38
CA LEU A 443 -7.07 -11.65 29.62
C LEU A 443 -7.67 -12.72 30.55
N ILE A 444 -6.91 -13.23 31.51
CA ILE A 444 -7.37 -14.24 32.48
C ILE A 444 -8.47 -13.68 33.40
N ASN A 445 -8.36 -12.41 33.81
CA ASN A 445 -9.35 -11.77 34.69
C ASN A 445 -10.62 -11.29 33.96
N ASP A 446 -10.84 -11.68 32.69
CA ASP A 446 -11.95 -11.28 31.80
C ASP A 446 -12.32 -9.78 31.90
N ASN A 447 -11.32 -8.90 32.04
CA ASN A 447 -11.56 -7.49 32.35
C ASN A 447 -11.88 -6.67 31.09
N LEU A 448 -13.08 -6.94 30.55
CA LEU A 448 -13.72 -6.24 29.44
C LEU A 448 -13.70 -4.72 29.62
N GLY A 449 -13.83 -4.23 30.86
CA GLY A 449 -13.78 -2.80 31.18
C GLY A 449 -12.42 -2.18 30.88
N ALA A 450 -11.35 -2.79 31.39
CA ALA A 450 -9.97 -2.36 31.15
C ALA A 450 -9.53 -2.58 29.68
N PHE A 451 -10.02 -3.65 29.04
CA PHE A 451 -9.82 -3.88 27.61
C PHE A 451 -10.47 -2.78 26.76
N ALA A 452 -11.72 -2.43 27.04
CA ALA A 452 -12.43 -1.36 26.35
C ALA A 452 -11.81 0.02 26.62
N ASP A 453 -11.29 0.24 27.83
CA ASP A 453 -10.56 1.45 28.19
C ASP A 453 -9.29 1.66 27.36
N ILE A 454 -8.61 0.60 26.89
CA ILE A 454 -7.47 0.72 25.97
C ILE A 454 -7.93 1.34 24.65
N GLY A 455 -8.95 0.78 24.00
CA GLY A 455 -9.51 1.33 22.75
C GLY A 455 -10.00 2.78 22.90
N ARG A 456 -10.70 3.10 24.00
CA ARG A 456 -11.17 4.47 24.31
C ARG A 456 -10.01 5.46 24.51
N ARG A 457 -9.02 5.09 25.33
CA ARG A 457 -7.86 5.96 25.63
C ARG A 457 -6.95 6.12 24.42
N ALA A 458 -6.81 5.09 23.58
CA ALA A 458 -6.10 5.18 22.31
C ALA A 458 -6.77 6.20 21.37
N ALA A 459 -8.09 6.13 21.18
CA ALA A 459 -8.82 7.10 20.38
C ALA A 459 -8.62 8.54 20.89
N GLN A 460 -8.81 8.76 22.19
CA GLN A 460 -8.63 10.08 22.82
C GLN A 460 -7.19 10.61 22.67
N ALA A 461 -6.17 9.76 22.83
CA ALA A 461 -4.78 10.14 22.65
C ALA A 461 -4.45 10.49 21.20
N VAL A 462 -5.01 9.77 20.22
CA VAL A 462 -4.85 10.10 18.79
C VAL A 462 -5.53 11.43 18.45
N LEU A 463 -6.76 11.65 18.91
CA LEU A 463 -7.50 12.89 18.67
C LEU A 463 -6.79 14.12 19.25
N LEU A 464 -6.27 14.00 20.47
CA LEU A 464 -5.47 15.05 21.11
C LEU A 464 -4.15 15.28 20.36
N PHE A 465 -3.51 14.21 19.87
CA PHE A 465 -2.29 14.32 19.06
C PHE A 465 -2.53 15.00 17.70
N GLU A 466 -3.61 14.66 16.99
CA GLU A 466 -4.00 15.33 15.74
C GLU A 466 -4.22 16.83 15.97
N ASN A 467 -4.96 17.19 17.03
CA ASN A 467 -5.23 18.57 17.39
C ASN A 467 -3.95 19.33 17.75
N GLY A 468 -3.15 18.80 18.68
CA GLY A 468 -1.88 19.39 19.09
C GLY A 468 -0.89 19.52 17.92
N LEU A 469 -0.84 18.57 16.97
CA LEU A 469 0.00 18.68 15.78
C LEU A 469 -0.49 19.78 14.83
N ALA A 470 -1.81 19.85 14.58
CA ALA A 470 -2.41 20.87 13.71
C ALA A 470 -2.17 22.28 14.25
N TYR A 471 -2.42 22.50 15.55
CA TYR A 471 -2.19 23.80 16.19
C TYR A 471 -0.70 24.10 16.37
N LYS A 472 0.17 23.12 16.65
CA LYS A 472 1.64 23.31 16.64
C LYS A 472 2.17 23.82 15.30
N ILE A 473 1.58 23.40 14.18
CA ILE A 473 1.94 23.89 12.85
C ILE A 473 1.39 25.30 12.63
N LEU A 474 0.11 25.54 12.90
CA LEU A 474 -0.54 26.87 12.82
C LEU A 474 0.10 27.93 13.75
N LEU A 475 0.67 27.51 14.89
CA LEU A 475 1.33 28.36 15.87
C LEU A 475 2.86 28.39 15.75
N SER A 476 3.43 27.75 14.72
CA SER A 476 4.87 27.83 14.43
C SER A 476 5.30 29.27 14.09
N ASN A 477 6.62 29.53 14.05
CA ASN A 477 7.22 30.85 13.81
C ASN A 477 6.66 31.98 14.71
N GLY A 478 6.50 31.73 16.02
CA GLY A 478 5.97 32.74 16.96
C GLY A 478 4.46 33.00 16.79
N GLY A 479 3.70 31.95 16.50
CA GLY A 479 2.26 32.06 16.24
C GLY A 479 1.92 32.60 14.85
N ASN A 480 2.88 32.74 13.93
CA ASN A 480 2.68 33.23 12.56
C ASN A 480 2.46 32.09 11.54
N GLY A 481 2.48 30.83 11.98
CA GLY A 481 2.21 29.66 11.13
C GLY A 481 3.40 29.22 10.28
N PRO A 482 3.23 28.15 9.48
CA PRO A 482 4.32 27.57 8.70
C PRO A 482 4.82 28.54 7.63
N LYS A 483 6.00 28.25 7.07
CA LYS A 483 6.48 28.99 5.89
C LYS A 483 5.85 28.45 4.62
N LEU A 484 5.45 29.35 3.73
CA LEU A 484 4.91 29.04 2.40
C LEU A 484 6.04 29.00 1.36
N SER A 485 5.70 28.63 0.12
CA SER A 485 6.62 28.57 -1.03
C SER A 485 7.34 29.88 -1.35
N ASP A 486 6.82 31.03 -0.91
CA ASP A 486 7.46 32.35 -1.03
C ASP A 486 8.49 32.66 0.08
N GLY A 487 8.70 31.73 1.01
CA GLY A 487 9.65 31.82 2.12
C GLY A 487 9.17 32.59 3.36
N LYS A 488 7.99 33.23 3.30
CA LYS A 488 7.38 33.96 4.42
C LYS A 488 6.49 33.05 5.26
N ALA A 489 6.18 33.47 6.49
CA ALA A 489 5.23 32.75 7.34
C ALA A 489 3.78 32.98 6.85
N LEU A 490 2.87 32.05 7.18
CA LEU A 490 1.44 32.11 6.83
C LEU A 490 0.75 33.44 7.23
N PHE A 491 1.21 34.08 8.32
CA PHE A 491 0.82 35.43 8.73
C PHE A 491 2.01 36.39 8.65
N ASP A 492 2.00 37.30 7.68
CA ASP A 492 3.09 38.22 7.37
C ASP A 492 2.56 39.59 6.90
N ASP A 493 3.31 40.66 7.15
CA ASP A 493 2.95 42.02 6.72
C ASP A 493 2.91 42.15 5.19
N ALA A 494 3.79 41.44 4.47
CA ALA A 494 3.82 41.43 3.01
C ALA A 494 2.66 40.60 2.40
N HIS A 495 2.10 39.65 3.15
CA HIS A 495 0.83 38.98 2.82
C HIS A 495 -0.39 39.82 3.19
N LYS A 496 -0.19 41.00 3.83
CA LYS A 496 -1.24 41.92 4.29
C LYS A 496 -2.25 41.29 5.26
N ASN A 497 -1.89 40.16 5.90
CA ASN A 497 -2.78 39.38 6.76
C ASN A 497 -2.33 39.28 8.22
N LEU A 498 -1.17 39.84 8.56
CA LEU A 498 -0.83 40.23 9.93
C LEU A 498 -1.36 41.65 10.20
N LEU A 499 -1.92 41.87 11.40
CA LEU A 499 -2.41 43.16 11.85
C LEU A 499 -1.61 43.70 13.04
N ALA A 500 -1.62 45.02 13.21
CA ALA A 500 -1.18 45.65 14.45
C ALA A 500 -2.01 45.17 15.66
N ALA A 501 -1.32 44.98 16.79
CA ALA A 501 -1.86 44.47 18.04
C ALA A 501 -3.06 45.28 18.55
N ALA A 502 -4.25 44.68 18.54
CA ALA A 502 -5.52 45.31 18.94
C ALA A 502 -6.39 44.34 19.76
N ALA A 503 -7.05 44.88 20.79
CA ALA A 503 -8.04 44.15 21.57
C ALA A 503 -9.19 43.64 20.68
N LEU A 504 -9.77 42.48 21.05
CA LEU A 504 -10.94 41.93 20.36
C LEU A 504 -12.14 42.88 20.53
N GLY A 505 -12.61 43.44 19.42
CA GLY A 505 -13.66 44.46 19.42
C GLY A 505 -14.03 44.91 18.00
N VAL A 506 -14.99 45.85 17.90
CA VAL A 506 -15.62 46.25 16.63
C VAL A 506 -14.59 46.79 15.63
N ASP A 507 -13.67 47.66 16.04
CA ASP A 507 -12.67 48.25 15.15
C ASP A 507 -11.62 47.23 14.67
N GLY A 508 -11.11 46.38 15.57
CA GLY A 508 -10.17 45.32 15.24
C GLY A 508 -10.76 44.32 14.25
N VAL A 509 -11.97 43.83 14.51
CA VAL A 509 -12.68 42.91 13.61
C VAL A 509 -13.07 43.60 12.30
N SER A 510 -13.37 44.91 12.31
CA SER A 510 -13.56 45.69 11.08
C SER A 510 -12.29 45.74 10.23
N ALA A 511 -11.13 45.98 10.84
CA ALA A 511 -9.83 45.98 10.16
C ALA A 511 -9.49 44.60 9.59
N ALA A 512 -9.71 43.52 10.34
CA ALA A 512 -9.47 42.15 9.87
C ALA A 512 -10.40 41.75 8.70
N ARG A 513 -11.70 42.06 8.79
CA ARG A 513 -12.65 41.82 7.69
C ARG A 513 -12.37 42.70 6.47
N LYS A 514 -11.82 43.90 6.67
CA LYS A 514 -11.32 44.76 5.58
C LYS A 514 -10.10 44.12 4.92
N ALA A 515 -9.11 43.63 5.68
CA ALA A 515 -7.94 42.96 5.14
C ALA A 515 -8.31 41.74 4.28
N MET A 516 -9.13 40.81 4.80
CA MET A 516 -9.60 39.65 4.02
C MET A 516 -10.33 40.04 2.73
N ARG A 517 -11.17 41.09 2.76
CA ARG A 517 -11.87 41.58 1.57
C ARG A 517 -10.99 42.38 0.60
N GLN A 518 -9.85 42.87 1.07
CA GLN A 518 -8.85 43.56 0.26
C GLN A 518 -7.70 42.64 -0.16
N GLN A 519 -7.78 41.33 0.12
CA GLN A 519 -6.84 40.37 -0.42
C GLN A 519 -6.90 40.35 -1.94
N GLU A 520 -5.71 40.26 -2.52
CA GLU A 520 -5.44 40.33 -3.94
C GLU A 520 -4.89 38.97 -4.39
N SER A 521 -5.39 38.47 -5.52
CA SER A 521 -4.81 37.31 -6.19
C SER A 521 -3.43 37.65 -6.77
N LEU A 522 -2.73 36.64 -7.28
CA LEU A 522 -1.47 36.77 -8.02
C LEU A 522 -1.60 37.83 -9.14
N ASP A 523 -2.70 37.79 -9.87
CA ASP A 523 -3.05 38.72 -10.94
C ASP A 523 -3.73 40.03 -10.46
N LYS A 524 -3.56 40.36 -9.17
CA LYS A 524 -4.01 41.60 -8.49
C LYS A 524 -5.53 41.84 -8.51
N GLN A 525 -6.31 40.83 -8.87
CA GLN A 525 -7.78 40.83 -8.72
C GLN A 525 -8.15 40.79 -7.23
N ARG A 526 -9.20 41.52 -6.80
CA ARG A 526 -9.64 41.51 -5.40
C ARG A 526 -10.64 40.38 -5.14
N LEU A 527 -10.32 39.52 -4.18
CA LEU A 527 -11.06 38.29 -3.89
C LEU A 527 -12.29 38.50 -2.99
N SER A 528 -12.39 39.64 -2.28
CA SER A 528 -13.56 39.99 -1.44
C SER A 528 -13.92 38.94 -0.36
N ILE A 529 -12.93 38.17 0.11
CA ILE A 529 -13.13 36.97 0.93
C ILE A 529 -13.92 37.30 2.22
N PRO A 530 -14.99 36.55 2.53
CA PRO A 530 -15.75 36.71 3.77
C PRO A 530 -15.11 35.95 4.93
N ALA A 531 -14.80 36.64 6.02
CA ALA A 531 -14.55 36.01 7.32
C ALA A 531 -15.80 35.25 7.81
N LYS A 532 -15.61 34.05 8.36
CA LYS A 532 -16.67 33.15 8.84
C LYS A 532 -16.37 32.51 10.20
N LYS A 533 -15.16 32.02 10.44
CA LYS A 533 -14.72 31.50 11.76
C LYS A 533 -13.89 32.56 12.49
N LEU A 534 -14.07 32.67 13.81
CA LEU A 534 -13.23 33.41 14.75
C LEU A 534 -12.56 32.41 15.69
N LEU A 535 -11.23 32.30 15.61
CA LEU A 535 -10.41 31.42 16.44
C LEU A 535 -9.76 32.23 17.57
N VAL A 536 -9.93 31.77 18.81
CA VAL A 536 -9.38 32.39 20.03
C VAL A 536 -8.84 31.36 21.02
N GLY A 537 -7.94 31.79 21.91
CA GLY A 537 -7.60 31.06 23.12
C GLY A 537 -8.60 31.28 24.27
N PRO A 538 -8.57 30.44 25.33
CA PRO A 538 -9.49 30.53 26.46
C PRO A 538 -9.45 31.89 27.18
N ASP A 539 -8.30 32.57 27.21
CA ASP A 539 -8.11 33.93 27.76
C ASP A 539 -9.02 35.01 27.12
N LEU A 540 -9.57 34.72 25.94
CA LEU A 540 -10.51 35.58 25.20
C LEU A 540 -11.90 34.96 25.00
N GLU A 541 -12.17 33.74 25.47
CA GLU A 541 -13.42 33.00 25.26
C GLU A 541 -14.65 33.82 25.64
N THR A 542 -14.80 34.18 26.92
CA THR A 542 -15.95 34.97 27.40
C THR A 542 -16.08 36.34 26.72
N LYS A 543 -14.96 36.95 26.29
CA LYS A 543 -14.99 38.21 25.52
C LYS A 543 -15.52 37.99 24.10
N ALA A 544 -15.17 36.87 23.47
CA ALA A 544 -15.64 36.50 22.15
C ALA A 544 -17.12 36.07 22.19
N GLU A 545 -17.55 35.35 23.22
CA GLU A 545 -18.97 35.06 23.47
C GLU A 545 -19.79 36.35 23.64
N MET A 546 -19.39 37.24 24.56
CA MET A 546 -20.05 38.53 24.78
C MET A 546 -20.09 39.40 23.52
N PHE A 547 -19.07 39.31 22.67
CA PHE A 547 -19.02 40.01 21.39
C PHE A 547 -20.00 39.41 20.38
N LEU A 548 -20.05 38.08 20.22
CA LEU A 548 -20.87 37.42 19.20
C LEU A 548 -22.35 37.30 19.59
N ALA A 549 -22.69 37.44 20.87
CA ALA A 549 -24.04 37.36 21.42
C ALA A 549 -25.06 38.26 20.68
N GLN A 550 -26.31 37.77 20.56
CA GLN A 550 -27.43 38.48 19.91
C GLN A 550 -28.13 39.44 20.89
N VAL A 551 -27.42 40.47 21.34
CA VAL A 551 -27.97 41.50 22.25
C VAL A 551 -28.63 42.63 21.47
N THR A 552 -29.87 43.00 21.83
CA THR A 552 -30.49 44.26 21.36
C THR A 552 -30.01 45.40 22.26
N PRO A 553 -29.15 46.33 21.78
CA PRO A 553 -28.55 47.33 22.65
C PRO A 553 -29.43 48.58 22.79
N THR A 554 -29.43 49.18 23.97
CA THR A 554 -30.20 50.39 24.29
C THR A 554 -29.61 51.69 23.72
N LYS A 555 -28.44 51.63 23.07
CA LYS A 555 -27.82 52.76 22.36
C LYS A 555 -27.22 52.32 21.03
N GLN A 556 -27.26 53.21 20.04
CA GLN A 556 -26.74 52.94 18.70
C GLN A 556 -25.21 52.75 18.66
N ALA A 557 -24.46 53.39 19.57
CA ALA A 557 -23.01 53.22 19.68
C ALA A 557 -22.60 51.85 20.25
N ASP A 558 -23.48 51.22 21.02
CA ASP A 558 -23.25 49.92 21.68
C ASP A 558 -23.68 48.74 20.77
N PHE A 559 -24.03 49.00 19.50
CA PHE A 559 -24.51 47.99 18.54
C PHE A 559 -23.37 47.26 17.84
N ASN A 560 -23.22 45.94 18.08
CA ASN A 560 -22.26 45.13 17.34
C ASN A 560 -22.82 44.67 15.97
N PRO A 561 -22.31 45.16 14.83
CA PRO A 561 -22.77 44.75 13.49
C PRO A 561 -22.34 43.32 13.10
N PHE A 562 -21.56 42.62 13.92
CA PHE A 562 -20.99 41.28 13.63
C PHE A 562 -21.67 40.13 14.40
N SER A 563 -22.59 40.43 15.30
CA SER A 563 -23.39 39.42 16.02
C SER A 563 -24.04 38.43 15.04
N GLY A 564 -23.93 37.13 15.34
CA GLY A 564 -24.46 36.04 14.51
C GLY A 564 -23.82 35.85 13.13
N LYS A 565 -22.75 36.57 12.76
CA LYS A 565 -22.10 36.49 11.44
C LYS A 565 -20.77 35.74 11.44
N LEU A 566 -20.16 35.56 12.61
CA LEU A 566 -18.97 34.75 12.82
C LEU A 566 -19.31 33.62 13.79
N GLU A 567 -18.74 32.45 13.57
CA GLU A 567 -18.79 31.31 14.48
C GLU A 567 -17.53 31.28 15.35
N LEU A 568 -17.68 30.99 16.63
CA LEU A 568 -16.58 30.91 17.58
C LEU A 568 -15.93 29.52 17.56
N VAL A 569 -14.61 29.47 17.48
CA VAL A 569 -13.80 28.28 17.75
C VAL A 569 -12.83 28.66 18.87
N VAL A 570 -12.90 27.94 19.99
CA VAL A 570 -12.00 28.14 21.14
C VAL A 570 -10.99 27.00 21.14
N GLU A 571 -9.70 27.31 21.30
CA GLU A 571 -8.65 26.29 21.38
C GLU A 571 -7.70 26.52 22.56
N SER A 572 -7.48 25.46 23.33
CA SER A 572 -6.58 25.37 24.49
C SER A 572 -5.09 25.55 24.17
N GLU A 573 -4.62 25.12 23.00
CA GLU A 573 -3.23 25.30 22.53
C GLU A 573 -2.88 26.78 22.28
N ILE A 574 -3.87 27.69 22.19
CA ILE A 574 -3.65 29.13 22.03
C ILE A 574 -3.52 29.78 23.42
N ILE A 575 -2.29 29.76 23.96
CA ILE A 575 -1.95 30.31 25.28
C ILE A 575 -1.82 31.85 25.26
N ASP A 576 -1.61 32.45 24.08
CA ASP A 576 -1.56 33.90 23.93
C ASP A 576 -2.95 34.52 23.68
N LYS A 577 -3.03 35.85 23.74
CA LYS A 577 -4.26 36.59 23.42
C LYS A 577 -4.43 36.84 21.91
N SER A 578 -3.71 36.13 21.05
CA SER A 578 -3.83 36.35 19.61
C SER A 578 -5.13 35.73 19.09
N TRP A 579 -5.83 36.48 18.24
CA TRP A 579 -7.10 36.05 17.65
C TRP A 579 -6.98 36.05 16.13
N ARG A 580 -7.62 35.08 15.49
CA ARG A 580 -7.52 34.86 14.03
C ARG A 580 -8.92 34.78 13.42
N LEU A 581 -9.09 35.38 12.24
CA LEU A 581 -10.27 35.15 11.41
C LEU A 581 -9.89 34.21 10.27
N PHE A 582 -10.79 33.29 9.94
CA PHE A 582 -10.69 32.40 8.78
C PHE A 582 -11.97 32.51 7.93
N ALA A 583 -11.85 32.22 6.64
CA ALA A 583 -12.96 31.99 5.72
C ALA A 583 -13.68 30.67 6.03
N ASN A 584 -14.63 30.25 5.18
CA ASN A 584 -15.05 28.85 5.17
C ASN A 584 -13.94 28.01 4.50
N PRO A 585 -13.35 27.00 5.16
CA PRO A 585 -12.32 26.13 4.56
C PRO A 585 -12.81 25.34 3.32
N GLU A 586 -14.12 25.24 3.07
CA GLU A 586 -14.65 24.67 1.83
C GLU A 586 -14.59 25.64 0.63
N MET A 587 -14.48 26.95 0.88
CA MET A 587 -14.45 28.00 -0.14
C MET A 587 -13.04 28.55 -0.38
N TYR A 588 -12.26 28.70 0.69
CA TYR A 588 -10.88 29.19 0.67
C TYR A 588 -10.09 28.43 1.74
N ASP A 589 -9.36 27.40 1.34
CA ASP A 589 -8.56 26.56 2.22
C ASP A 589 -7.21 27.20 2.55
N VAL A 590 -7.07 27.61 3.81
CA VAL A 590 -5.84 28.22 4.36
C VAL A 590 -4.83 27.15 4.77
N MET A 591 -5.35 26.10 5.39
CA MET A 591 -4.61 24.91 5.80
C MET A 591 -5.41 23.67 5.46
N THR A 592 -4.70 22.60 5.09
CA THR A 592 -5.29 21.29 4.85
C THR A 592 -4.76 20.27 5.85
N TYR A 593 -5.58 19.25 6.13
CA TYR A 593 -5.17 18.04 6.84
C TYR A 593 -5.61 16.83 6.05
N GLY A 594 -5.04 15.66 6.32
CA GLY A 594 -5.57 14.44 5.73
C GLY A 594 -4.81 13.18 6.09
N TYR A 595 -5.35 12.07 5.63
CA TYR A 595 -4.86 10.72 5.92
C TYR A 595 -4.35 10.03 4.65
N LEU A 596 -3.80 8.83 4.80
CA LEU A 596 -3.58 7.94 3.66
C LEU A 596 -4.93 7.55 3.05
N ARG A 597 -5.14 7.76 1.75
CA ARG A 597 -6.44 7.58 1.09
C ARG A 597 -7.00 6.15 1.18
N GLN A 598 -6.14 5.14 1.31
CA GLN A 598 -6.56 3.74 1.52
C GLN A 598 -6.89 3.44 3.00
N ASN A 599 -6.39 4.24 3.94
CA ASN A 599 -6.53 4.04 5.37
C ASN A 599 -6.85 5.37 6.11
N PRO A 600 -8.11 5.85 6.04
CA PRO A 600 -8.49 7.11 6.66
C PRO A 600 -8.69 6.99 8.18
N GLY A 601 -7.69 7.43 8.95
CA GLY A 601 -7.70 7.48 10.41
C GLY A 601 -6.76 6.46 11.07
N PRO A 602 -6.80 6.30 12.40
CA PRO A 602 -5.94 5.38 13.12
C PRO A 602 -6.36 3.92 12.92
N ILE A 603 -5.37 3.04 12.83
CA ILE A 603 -5.52 1.58 12.88
C ILE A 603 -4.80 1.00 14.09
N PHE A 604 -5.22 -0.19 14.50
CA PHE A 604 -4.35 -1.09 15.24
C PHE A 604 -3.66 -2.03 14.25
N MET A 605 -2.43 -2.41 14.57
CA MET A 605 -1.66 -3.47 13.93
C MET A 605 -1.04 -4.34 15.02
N ARG A 606 -1.23 -5.65 15.00
CA ARG A 606 -0.53 -6.58 15.90
C ARG A 606 0.98 -6.56 15.65
N ASN A 607 1.77 -6.44 16.72
CA ASN A 607 3.18 -6.84 16.64
C ASN A 607 3.29 -8.37 16.65
N GLN A 608 3.86 -8.96 15.61
CA GLN A 608 4.03 -10.42 15.51
C GLN A 608 5.09 -10.95 16.48
N SER A 609 6.14 -10.17 16.77
CA SER A 609 7.23 -10.54 17.68
C SER A 609 7.23 -9.63 18.90
N SER A 610 6.45 -10.00 19.92
CA SER A 610 6.34 -9.24 21.17
C SER A 610 7.16 -9.86 22.32
N PRO A 611 7.91 -9.05 23.09
CA PRO A 611 8.63 -9.53 24.27
C PRO A 611 7.75 -9.62 25.55
N VAL A 612 6.42 -9.53 25.43
CA VAL A 612 5.48 -9.44 26.56
C VAL A 612 4.63 -10.71 26.68
N ASP A 613 4.43 -11.23 27.90
CA ASP A 613 3.44 -12.29 28.20
C ASP A 613 2.01 -11.75 28.05
N GLY A 614 1.48 -11.79 26.82
CA GLY A 614 0.20 -11.21 26.43
C GLY A 614 0.10 -10.92 24.93
N VAL A 615 -0.58 -9.82 24.57
CA VAL A 615 -0.70 -9.30 23.19
C VAL A 615 -0.15 -7.88 23.14
N GLU A 616 0.64 -7.54 22.12
CA GLU A 616 1.09 -6.17 21.85
C GLU A 616 0.44 -5.66 20.57
N LEU A 617 -0.32 -4.58 20.72
CA LEU A 617 -0.98 -3.86 19.64
C LEU A 617 -0.24 -2.54 19.40
N VAL A 618 -0.05 -2.18 18.13
CA VAL A 618 0.52 -0.91 17.72
C VAL A 618 -0.59 -0.05 17.15
N VAL A 619 -0.88 1.09 17.77
CA VAL A 619 -1.69 2.13 17.12
C VAL A 619 -0.81 2.78 16.07
N VAL A 620 -1.29 2.88 14.83
CA VAL A 620 -0.62 3.59 13.73
C VAL A 620 -1.58 4.60 13.09
N LEU A 621 -1.08 5.79 12.80
CA LEU A 621 -1.79 6.88 12.14
C LEU A 621 -0.88 7.47 11.06
N ASP A 622 -1.33 7.44 9.80
CA ASP A 622 -0.73 8.20 8.72
C ASP A 622 -1.48 9.51 8.53
N PHE A 623 -0.83 10.64 8.85
CA PHE A 623 -1.49 11.95 8.92
C PHE A 623 -0.56 13.06 8.41
N HIS A 624 -1.14 14.07 7.78
CA HIS A 624 -0.46 15.32 7.43
C HIS A 624 -1.31 16.54 7.81
N VAL A 625 -0.60 17.66 8.03
CA VAL A 625 -1.18 18.99 8.08
C VAL A 625 -0.23 19.93 7.33
N SER A 626 -0.77 20.76 6.45
CA SER A 626 -0.04 21.72 5.61
C SER A 626 -0.78 23.06 5.51
N ALA A 627 -0.10 24.08 5.00
CA ALA A 627 -0.75 25.31 4.54
C ALA A 627 -0.91 25.29 3.01
N SER A 628 -1.96 25.94 2.52
CA SER A 628 -2.37 25.92 1.11
C SER A 628 -2.56 27.32 0.50
N ASP A 629 -3.03 28.30 1.30
CA ASP A 629 -3.09 29.72 0.93
C ASP A 629 -3.04 30.60 2.20
N PHE A 630 -2.48 31.80 2.09
CA PHE A 630 -2.51 32.83 3.15
C PHE A 630 -3.75 33.72 3.10
N ARG A 631 -4.41 33.84 1.92
CA ARG A 631 -5.45 34.86 1.67
C ARG A 631 -6.74 34.63 2.49
N GLY A 632 -7.05 33.37 2.78
CA GLY A 632 -8.27 32.98 3.51
C GLY A 632 -8.25 33.26 5.02
N ALA A 633 -7.16 33.76 5.60
CA ALA A 633 -7.06 34.06 7.03
C ALA A 633 -6.38 35.40 7.34
N VAL A 634 -6.60 35.92 8.55
CA VAL A 634 -5.94 37.10 9.12
C VAL A 634 -5.66 36.89 10.61
N LYS A 635 -4.47 37.27 11.09
CA LYS A 635 -4.06 37.25 12.50
C LYS A 635 -4.03 38.67 13.09
N ASN A 636 -4.52 38.81 14.33
CA ASN A 636 -4.17 39.92 15.21
C ASN A 636 -3.41 39.40 16.45
N PRO A 637 -2.28 40.01 16.86
CA PRO A 637 -1.56 39.63 18.07
C PRO A 637 -2.32 39.79 19.41
N GLY A 638 -3.40 40.59 19.45
CA GLY A 638 -4.16 40.85 20.68
C GLY A 638 -3.55 41.92 21.61
N GLN A 639 -4.13 42.08 22.81
CA GLN A 639 -3.68 43.00 23.89
C GLN A 639 -3.99 42.43 25.28
#